data_AF-A0A3M6VX28-F1
#
_entry.id   AF-A0A3M6VX28-F1
#
_cell.length_a   1.000
_cell.length_b   1.000
_cell.length_c   1.000
_cell.angle_alpha   90.00
_cell.angle_beta   90.00
_cell.angle_gamma   90.00
#
_symmetry.space_group_name_H-M   'P 1'
#
loop_
_entity.id
_entity.type
_entity.pdbx_description
1 polymer ?
#
loop_
_entity_poly.entity_id
_entity_poly.type
_entity_poly.pdbx_seq_one_letter_code
_entity_poly.pdbx_strand_id
1 'polypeptide(L)'
;MLTDKYSETKLLSYFVRAAKDLTKIEKTGNGTVNFTNNPSVFAQALRNVDTGSHFYVTKHKNTTLTSNLTFKLNVTTSLGQMQVPQYAPEIAIDGRQAKILVADFAAGDETLIYSTAEVLTFSVQNGKPIIVFWVPTGESGEFYLKGAKYGSVSRCEGCANVGFHDADEGVIVSFMQNQGMSVLEFDNGVRAVIADRSTAYNMWQPTLSNNPQAPMNDTMLVKGPYLVRSATVEEGIICLTGDYSGAGDLEVFAPLDDEGWQSSSSNQHRRTAASRMVHFNGVPVAMRQTKYGSLLGSLSAPNVSIESVQAGIPELTDWKVHDALPERHASYNDSGAGWRMADKNSTLNPWKPETYPVLYGDEYGFHYQNLLWRGRFSGEATGVYLNVIGGAASGWSAWLNGHFLGSTYGNISLAETNATLSFGNATKEGENVLFVIQDHMGHDQTVGVLNPRGILNATLIGGEASNFTSWKVAGNAGGQANIDPMRGPINEGGLHAERLGWHLPGFDDSAWQSGSPQDGLTEAGAKFYRTNLPLDLPEGIDASLAFELNAPEDSKVRAQLYVNGYMFGKFIPHVGNQIEFPVFPGILDYHGDNTIGLNIWAQDDVGASVSVKTSVLGVYQSSLDPSAGTEYLRPGWSSERLRYY
;
A
#
# COMPACT_ATOMS: atom_id res chain seq x y z
N MET A 1 5.32 4.78 -2.74
CA MET A 1 5.22 5.84 -3.76
C MET A 1 3.76 6.05 -4.16
N LEU A 2 3.30 7.30 -4.16
CA LEU A 2 2.05 7.76 -4.76
C LEU A 2 2.07 7.49 -6.27
N THR A 3 1.01 6.88 -6.78
CA THR A 3 0.82 6.57 -8.21
C THR A 3 -0.17 7.55 -8.83
N ASP A 4 -0.29 7.55 -10.17
CA ASP A 4 -1.28 8.37 -10.88
C ASP A 4 -2.71 8.17 -10.38
N LYS A 5 -3.04 6.96 -9.90
CA LYS A 5 -4.34 6.68 -9.29
C LYS A 5 -4.59 7.53 -8.03
N TYR A 6 -3.56 7.76 -7.21
CA TYR A 6 -3.67 8.65 -6.06
C TYR A 6 -3.96 10.08 -6.52
N SER A 7 -3.19 10.58 -7.49
CA SER A 7 -3.35 11.93 -8.01
C SER A 7 -4.71 12.15 -8.65
N GLU A 8 -5.19 11.22 -9.47
CA GLU A 8 -6.54 11.28 -10.07
C GLU A 8 -7.64 11.25 -9.01
N THR A 9 -7.50 10.39 -7.99
CA THR A 9 -8.45 10.32 -6.87
C THR A 9 -8.46 11.63 -6.05
N LYS A 10 -7.30 12.28 -5.90
CA LYS A 10 -7.17 13.59 -5.27
C LYS A 10 -7.94 14.67 -6.04
N LEU A 11 -7.87 14.68 -7.37
CA LEU A 11 -8.60 15.66 -8.19
C LEU A 11 -10.11 15.58 -7.93
N LEU A 12 -10.67 14.36 -7.97
CA LEU A 12 -12.09 14.14 -7.66
C LEU A 12 -12.43 14.55 -6.23
N SER A 13 -11.55 14.27 -5.27
CA SER A 13 -11.77 14.61 -3.86
C SER A 13 -11.81 16.12 -3.64
N TYR A 14 -10.96 16.88 -4.34
CA TYR A 14 -10.99 18.34 -4.31
C TYR A 14 -12.27 18.90 -4.93
N PHE A 15 -12.72 18.34 -6.05
CA PHE A 15 -13.99 18.74 -6.66
C PHE A 15 -15.16 18.50 -5.71
N VAL A 16 -15.28 17.31 -5.11
CA VAL A 16 -16.37 16.98 -4.17
C VAL A 16 -16.33 17.88 -2.94
N ARG A 17 -15.15 18.28 -2.47
CA ARG A 17 -15.02 19.23 -1.35
C ARG A 17 -15.56 20.62 -1.71
N ALA A 18 -15.25 21.09 -2.92
CA ALA A 18 -15.68 22.38 -3.45
C ALA A 18 -17.17 22.40 -3.81
N ALA A 19 -17.70 21.31 -4.37
CA ALA A 19 -19.07 21.18 -4.85
C ALA A 19 -20.06 20.80 -3.74
N LYS A 20 -20.25 21.66 -2.73
CA LYS A 20 -21.17 21.39 -1.60
C LYS A 20 -22.61 21.11 -2.04
N ASP A 21 -23.00 21.62 -3.20
CA ASP A 21 -24.31 21.40 -3.79
C ASP A 21 -24.55 19.95 -4.26
N LEU A 22 -23.54 19.07 -4.25
CA LEU A 22 -23.73 17.63 -4.46
C LEU A 22 -24.59 16.97 -3.36
N THR A 23 -24.75 17.60 -2.20
CA THR A 23 -25.42 17.00 -1.02
C THR A 23 -26.95 16.85 -1.15
N LYS A 24 -27.59 17.61 -2.05
CA LYS A 24 -29.05 17.58 -2.26
C LYS A 24 -29.44 17.46 -3.74
N ILE A 25 -28.72 16.62 -4.47
CA ILE A 25 -28.96 16.42 -5.90
C ILE A 25 -30.03 15.36 -6.18
N GLU A 26 -30.88 15.64 -7.16
CA GLU A 26 -31.78 14.68 -7.77
C GLU A 26 -31.37 14.41 -9.22
N LYS A 27 -31.70 13.22 -9.70
CA LYS A 27 -31.53 12.85 -11.10
C LYS A 27 -32.62 13.50 -11.94
N THR A 28 -32.25 14.51 -12.73
CA THR A 28 -33.17 15.21 -13.63
C THR A 28 -33.34 14.53 -14.98
N GLY A 29 -32.37 13.68 -15.35
CA GLY A 29 -32.47 12.84 -16.55
C GLY A 29 -31.15 12.18 -16.89
N ASN A 30 -31.15 11.31 -17.90
CA ASN A 30 -29.94 10.77 -18.48
C ASN A 30 -30.19 10.25 -19.90
N GLY A 31 -29.11 9.97 -20.60
CA GLY A 31 -29.16 9.32 -21.90
C GLY A 31 -28.11 9.85 -22.85
N THR A 32 -28.22 9.38 -24.09
CA THR A 32 -27.42 9.85 -25.22
C THR A 32 -28.21 10.81 -26.11
N VAL A 33 -29.54 10.73 -26.03
CA VAL A 33 -30.50 11.56 -26.78
C VAL A 33 -30.90 12.75 -25.90
N ASN A 34 -31.01 13.94 -26.49
CA ASN A 34 -31.32 15.23 -25.86
C ASN A 34 -30.27 15.81 -24.91
N PHE A 35 -29.32 15.02 -24.40
CA PHE A 35 -28.22 15.52 -23.57
C PHE A 35 -26.92 15.74 -24.34
N THR A 36 -26.65 14.95 -25.38
CA THR A 36 -25.41 15.05 -26.17
C THR A 36 -25.73 15.00 -27.66
N ASN A 37 -24.87 15.61 -28.49
CA ASN A 37 -24.96 15.44 -29.96
C ASN A 37 -24.32 14.13 -30.47
N ASN A 38 -23.66 13.36 -29.61
CA ASN A 38 -22.97 12.11 -29.98
C ASN A 38 -23.65 10.90 -29.32
N PRO A 39 -24.28 9.97 -30.07
CA PRO A 39 -25.01 8.84 -29.51
C PRO A 39 -24.12 7.79 -28.80
N SER A 40 -22.80 7.90 -28.95
CA SER A 40 -21.81 7.06 -28.27
C SER A 40 -21.37 7.64 -26.91
N VAL A 41 -21.79 8.86 -26.59
CA VAL A 41 -21.56 9.51 -25.29
C VAL A 41 -22.84 9.47 -24.48
N PHE A 42 -22.74 9.03 -23.24
CA PHE A 42 -23.83 9.02 -22.27
C PHE A 42 -23.61 10.15 -21.27
N ALA A 43 -24.67 10.92 -21.01
CA ALA A 43 -24.68 11.95 -19.97
C ALA A 43 -25.73 11.63 -18.90
N GLN A 44 -25.36 11.83 -17.64
CA GLN A 44 -26.23 11.76 -16.48
C GLN A 44 -26.35 13.17 -15.89
N ALA A 45 -27.55 13.75 -15.95
CA ALA A 45 -27.83 15.06 -15.39
C ALA A 45 -28.34 14.92 -13.94
N LEU A 46 -27.74 15.69 -13.05
CA LEU A 46 -28.05 15.78 -11.63
C LEU A 46 -28.27 17.25 -11.30
N ARG A 47 -29.24 17.57 -10.44
CA ARG A 47 -29.57 18.95 -10.07
C ARG A 47 -29.81 19.07 -8.57
N ASN A 48 -29.21 20.06 -7.94
CA ASN A 48 -29.53 20.42 -6.57
C ASN A 48 -30.93 21.05 -6.50
N VAL A 49 -31.81 20.51 -5.64
CA VAL A 49 -33.21 20.96 -5.54
C VAL A 49 -33.38 22.34 -4.90
N ASP A 50 -32.41 22.77 -4.09
CA ASP A 50 -32.46 24.04 -3.36
C ASP A 50 -31.76 25.16 -4.15
N THR A 51 -30.54 24.90 -4.64
CA THR A 51 -29.71 25.92 -5.29
C THR A 51 -29.91 25.98 -6.80
N GLY A 52 -30.41 24.88 -7.39
CA GLY A 52 -30.57 24.75 -8.83
C GLY A 52 -29.28 24.38 -9.57
N SER A 53 -28.12 24.27 -8.91
CA SER A 53 -26.86 23.86 -9.54
C SER A 53 -26.96 22.49 -10.20
N HIS A 54 -26.35 22.35 -11.38
CA HIS A 54 -26.38 21.15 -12.20
C HIS A 54 -25.00 20.51 -12.33
N PHE A 55 -25.00 19.18 -12.33
CA PHE A 55 -23.82 18.35 -12.56
C PHE A 55 -24.14 17.33 -13.66
N TYR A 56 -23.26 17.27 -14.66
CA TYR A 56 -23.38 16.38 -15.80
C TYR A 56 -22.21 15.40 -15.81
N VAL A 57 -22.49 14.14 -15.48
CA VAL A 57 -21.48 13.08 -15.57
C VAL A 57 -21.52 12.48 -16.96
N THR A 58 -20.47 12.69 -17.75
CA THR A 58 -20.36 12.20 -19.13
C THR A 58 -19.35 11.07 -19.22
N LYS A 59 -19.64 10.06 -20.05
CA LYS A 59 -18.77 8.89 -20.29
C LYS A 59 -19.11 8.22 -21.62
N HIS A 60 -18.25 7.34 -22.11
CA HIS A 60 -18.63 6.42 -23.19
C HIS A 60 -19.88 5.62 -22.77
N LYS A 61 -20.84 5.49 -23.69
CA LYS A 61 -21.99 4.61 -23.52
C LYS A 61 -21.55 3.17 -23.29
N ASN A 62 -20.52 2.73 -24.01
CA ASN A 62 -19.79 1.49 -23.75
C ASN A 62 -18.47 1.81 -23.02
N THR A 63 -18.41 1.55 -21.72
CA THR A 63 -17.29 1.94 -20.85
C THR A 63 -16.01 1.12 -21.08
N THR A 64 -16.02 0.10 -21.93
CA THR A 64 -14.80 -0.66 -22.28
C THR A 64 -14.01 -0.02 -23.42
N LEU A 65 -14.60 0.95 -24.13
CA LEU A 65 -13.97 1.62 -25.26
C LEU A 65 -12.73 2.39 -24.84
N THR A 66 -11.71 2.33 -25.70
CA THR A 66 -10.43 3.03 -25.54
C THR A 66 -10.23 4.14 -26.57
N SER A 67 -11.25 4.44 -27.38
CA SER A 67 -11.19 5.46 -28.43
C SER A 67 -11.59 6.84 -27.90
N ASN A 68 -10.96 7.89 -28.42
CA ASN A 68 -11.42 9.26 -28.20
C ASN A 68 -12.76 9.54 -28.92
N LEU A 69 -13.69 10.20 -28.23
CA LEU A 69 -14.95 10.71 -28.79
C LEU A 69 -15.02 12.22 -28.56
N THR A 70 -15.68 12.95 -29.46
CA THR A 70 -16.03 14.35 -29.24
C THR A 70 -17.54 14.54 -29.15
N PHE A 71 -17.99 15.52 -28.38
CA PHE A 71 -19.41 15.85 -28.27
C PHE A 71 -19.64 17.29 -27.82
N LYS A 72 -20.85 17.79 -28.08
CA LYS A 72 -21.45 18.93 -27.37
C LYS A 72 -22.48 18.43 -26.36
N LEU A 73 -22.57 19.12 -25.23
CA LEU A 73 -23.50 18.86 -24.15
C LEU A 73 -24.65 19.88 -24.19
N ASN A 74 -25.88 19.42 -24.10
CA ASN A 74 -27.04 20.29 -23.87
C ASN A 74 -27.21 20.48 -22.36
N VAL A 75 -26.92 21.69 -21.88
CA VAL A 75 -27.01 22.05 -20.47
C VAL A 75 -28.27 22.88 -20.21
N THR A 76 -28.82 22.74 -19.00
CA THR A 76 -29.85 23.63 -18.46
C THR A 76 -29.18 24.51 -17.43
N THR A 77 -29.37 25.82 -17.57
CA THR A 77 -28.76 26.85 -16.71
C THR A 77 -29.82 27.82 -16.21
N SER A 78 -29.44 28.76 -15.33
CA SER A 78 -30.32 29.87 -14.93
C SER A 78 -30.74 30.77 -16.09
N LEU A 79 -29.99 30.77 -17.20
CA LEU A 79 -30.27 31.54 -18.42
C LEU A 79 -31.07 30.75 -19.46
N GLY A 80 -31.48 29.53 -19.12
CA GLY A 80 -32.19 28.63 -20.04
C GLY A 80 -31.30 27.51 -20.58
N GLN A 81 -31.80 26.83 -21.61
CA GLN A 81 -31.12 25.71 -22.25
C GLN A 81 -30.16 26.19 -23.33
N MET A 82 -28.96 25.63 -23.35
CA MET A 82 -27.94 25.92 -24.36
C MET A 82 -27.08 24.70 -24.64
N GLN A 83 -26.50 24.65 -25.83
CA GLN A 83 -25.56 23.60 -26.23
C GLN A 83 -24.14 24.14 -26.11
N VAL A 84 -23.31 23.46 -25.32
CA VAL A 84 -21.93 23.86 -25.00
C VAL A 84 -20.94 22.81 -25.50
N PRO A 85 -19.72 23.19 -25.92
CA PRO A 85 -19.18 24.55 -25.99
C PRO A 85 -19.80 25.39 -27.12
N GLN A 86 -19.80 26.71 -26.95
CA GLN A 86 -20.32 27.70 -27.90
C GLN A 86 -19.24 28.19 -28.87
N TYR A 87 -18.02 28.41 -28.38
CA TYR A 87 -16.88 28.96 -29.12
C TYR A 87 -15.67 28.01 -29.16
N ALA A 88 -15.45 27.21 -28.11
CA ALA A 88 -14.37 26.22 -28.09
C ALA A 88 -14.69 25.00 -28.99
N PRO A 89 -13.67 24.20 -29.38
CA PRO A 89 -13.87 22.88 -29.96
C PRO A 89 -14.76 21.98 -29.09
N GLU A 90 -15.37 20.95 -29.70
CA GLU A 90 -16.18 19.97 -28.98
C GLU A 90 -15.42 19.32 -27.80
N ILE A 91 -16.16 18.93 -26.77
CA ILE A 91 -15.61 18.27 -25.58
C ILE A 91 -15.05 16.92 -26.01
N ALA A 92 -13.76 16.69 -25.78
CA ALA A 92 -13.12 15.40 -25.99
C ALA A 92 -13.36 14.48 -24.78
N ILE A 93 -13.45 13.18 -25.00
CA ILE A 93 -13.45 12.18 -23.94
C ILE A 93 -12.67 10.96 -24.42
N ASP A 94 -11.50 10.75 -23.82
CA ASP A 94 -10.61 9.67 -24.20
C ASP A 94 -11.05 8.32 -23.62
N GLY A 95 -10.42 7.24 -24.07
CA GLY A 95 -10.68 5.88 -23.64
C GLY A 95 -10.79 5.73 -22.11
N ARG A 96 -11.91 5.15 -21.67
CA ARG A 96 -12.19 4.88 -20.23
C ARG A 96 -12.17 6.13 -19.34
N GLN A 97 -12.43 7.30 -19.92
CA GLN A 97 -12.60 8.54 -19.19
C GLN A 97 -14.08 8.79 -18.86
N ALA A 98 -14.30 9.51 -17.76
CA ALA A 98 -15.54 10.22 -17.47
C ALA A 98 -15.20 11.68 -17.14
N LYS A 99 -16.15 12.60 -17.32
CA LYS A 99 -16.02 14.00 -16.89
C LYS A 99 -17.21 14.42 -16.05
N ILE A 100 -16.99 15.30 -15.07
CA ILE A 100 -18.06 15.98 -14.33
C ILE A 100 -18.09 17.45 -14.75
N LEU A 101 -19.06 17.78 -15.60
CA LEU A 101 -19.27 19.13 -16.11
C LEU A 101 -20.34 19.83 -15.28
N VAL A 102 -20.26 21.15 -15.14
CA VAL A 102 -21.10 21.89 -14.20
C VAL A 102 -21.90 22.99 -14.89
N ALA A 103 -23.07 23.30 -14.35
CA ALA A 103 -23.86 24.49 -14.69
C ALA A 103 -24.45 25.11 -13.42
N ASP A 104 -24.56 26.44 -13.42
CA ASP A 104 -24.91 27.26 -12.25
C ASP A 104 -24.09 26.89 -11.01
N PHE A 105 -22.78 26.69 -11.18
CA PHE A 105 -21.88 26.30 -10.10
C PHE A 105 -21.44 27.52 -9.29
N ALA A 106 -21.71 27.49 -7.98
CA ALA A 106 -21.28 28.54 -7.05
C ALA A 106 -19.82 28.33 -6.62
N ALA A 107 -18.99 29.36 -6.80
CA ALA A 107 -17.62 29.43 -6.32
C ALA A 107 -17.46 30.63 -5.39
N GLY A 108 -17.74 30.45 -4.10
CA GLY A 108 -17.95 31.56 -3.18
C GLY A 108 -19.20 32.34 -3.59
N ASP A 109 -19.08 33.67 -3.70
CA ASP A 109 -20.18 34.55 -4.11
C ASP A 109 -20.31 34.71 -5.64
N GLU A 110 -19.45 34.05 -6.41
CA GLU A 110 -19.43 34.13 -7.88
C GLU A 110 -20.05 32.86 -8.49
N THR A 111 -20.52 32.94 -9.74
CA THR A 111 -21.22 31.82 -10.40
C THR A 111 -20.64 31.53 -11.78
N LEU A 112 -20.38 30.26 -12.06
CA LEU A 112 -20.18 29.75 -13.41
C LEU A 112 -21.53 29.31 -13.98
N ILE A 113 -22.02 30.00 -15.00
CA ILE A 113 -23.26 29.61 -15.69
C ILE A 113 -23.10 28.20 -16.28
N TYR A 114 -21.92 27.91 -16.85
CA TYR A 114 -21.47 26.55 -17.14
C TYR A 114 -19.95 26.46 -17.19
N SER A 115 -19.42 25.23 -17.11
CA SER A 115 -18.05 24.90 -17.46
C SER A 115 -17.95 23.52 -18.10
N THR A 116 -17.26 23.44 -19.24
CA THR A 116 -16.89 22.20 -19.92
C THR A 116 -15.47 21.73 -19.56
N ALA A 117 -14.68 22.60 -18.92
CA ALA A 117 -13.50 22.19 -18.16
C ALA A 117 -13.93 21.73 -16.77
N GLU A 118 -13.28 20.69 -16.24
CA GLU A 118 -13.64 20.18 -14.92
C GLU A 118 -13.11 21.15 -13.85
N VAL A 119 -13.97 21.53 -12.92
CA VAL A 119 -13.54 22.30 -11.75
C VAL A 119 -12.73 21.37 -10.87
N LEU A 120 -11.45 21.69 -10.66
CA LEU A 120 -10.62 20.99 -9.69
C LEU A 120 -11.01 21.39 -8.27
N THR A 121 -11.05 22.70 -8.01
CA THR A 121 -11.46 23.30 -6.73
C THR A 121 -11.60 24.82 -6.87
N PHE A 122 -11.91 25.52 -5.77
CA PHE A 122 -11.68 26.95 -5.64
C PHE A 122 -11.19 27.31 -4.24
N SER A 123 -10.45 28.42 -4.12
CA SER A 123 -10.07 29.05 -2.85
C SER A 123 -10.60 30.48 -2.85
N VAL A 124 -11.21 30.91 -1.75
CA VAL A 124 -11.71 32.29 -1.61
C VAL A 124 -10.66 33.10 -0.86
N GLN A 125 -10.13 34.13 -1.53
CA GLN A 125 -9.10 35.01 -1.01
C GLN A 125 -9.61 36.44 -1.08
N ASN A 126 -9.69 37.12 0.06
CA ASN A 126 -10.18 38.50 0.17
C ASN A 126 -11.56 38.70 -0.47
N GLY A 127 -12.46 37.74 -0.19
CA GLY A 127 -13.83 37.71 -0.73
C GLY A 127 -13.92 37.35 -2.22
N LYS A 128 -12.81 37.09 -2.91
CA LYS A 128 -12.79 36.76 -4.35
C LYS A 128 -12.25 35.37 -4.62
N PRO A 129 -12.94 34.56 -5.44
CA PRO A 129 -12.50 33.20 -5.71
C PRO A 129 -11.35 33.16 -6.71
N ILE A 130 -10.39 32.29 -6.42
CA ILE A 130 -9.52 31.66 -7.41
C ILE A 130 -10.16 30.33 -7.77
N ILE A 131 -10.74 30.24 -8.97
CA ILE A 131 -11.35 29.01 -9.47
C ILE A 131 -10.28 28.24 -10.23
N VAL A 132 -10.05 26.99 -9.84
CA VAL A 132 -9.06 26.11 -10.47
C VAL A 132 -9.79 25.13 -11.37
N PHE A 133 -9.51 25.21 -12.66
CA PHE A 133 -9.95 24.26 -13.66
C PHE A 133 -8.82 23.32 -14.01
N TRP A 134 -9.18 22.10 -14.39
CA TRP A 134 -8.23 21.20 -15.02
C TRP A 134 -8.81 20.56 -16.28
N VAL A 135 -7.91 20.24 -17.20
CA VAL A 135 -8.21 19.45 -18.39
C VAL A 135 -7.08 18.44 -18.64
N PRO A 136 -7.35 17.31 -19.29
CA PRO A 136 -6.29 16.49 -19.86
C PRO A 136 -5.39 17.31 -20.79
N THR A 137 -4.11 16.98 -20.82
CA THR A 137 -3.10 17.74 -21.55
C THR A 137 -3.44 17.82 -23.05
N GLY A 138 -3.56 19.05 -23.57
CA GLY A 138 -3.91 19.34 -24.96
C GLY A 138 -5.41 19.45 -25.24
N GLU A 139 -6.27 19.20 -24.25
CA GLU A 139 -7.72 19.37 -24.43
C GLU A 139 -8.15 20.84 -24.34
N SER A 140 -9.31 21.10 -24.95
CA SER A 140 -9.98 22.41 -24.91
C SER A 140 -11.04 22.45 -23.82
N GLY A 141 -11.33 23.65 -23.34
CA GLY A 141 -12.37 23.93 -22.36
C GLY A 141 -13.05 25.26 -22.62
N GLU A 142 -14.24 25.41 -22.07
CA GLU A 142 -15.01 26.64 -22.11
C GLU A 142 -15.78 26.83 -20.80
N PHE A 143 -15.78 28.04 -20.26
CA PHE A 143 -16.63 28.39 -19.12
C PHE A 143 -17.27 29.76 -19.33
N TYR A 144 -18.42 29.96 -18.69
CA TYR A 144 -19.14 31.23 -18.69
C TYR A 144 -19.18 31.79 -17.28
N LEU A 145 -18.37 32.83 -17.03
CA LEU A 145 -18.30 33.51 -15.75
C LEU A 145 -19.33 34.65 -15.68
N LYS A 146 -20.26 34.54 -14.73
CA LYS A 146 -21.28 35.56 -14.48
C LYS A 146 -20.66 36.84 -13.89
N GLY A 147 -21.16 38.00 -14.29
CA GLY A 147 -20.85 39.31 -13.69
C GLY A 147 -19.56 39.98 -14.16
N ALA A 148 -18.63 39.24 -14.77
CA ALA A 148 -17.43 39.82 -15.39
C ALA A 148 -17.80 40.57 -16.68
N LYS A 149 -17.07 41.65 -17.00
CA LYS A 149 -17.25 42.40 -18.25
C LYS A 149 -16.10 42.21 -19.22
N TYR A 150 -14.90 41.97 -18.70
CA TYR A 150 -13.73 41.65 -19.51
C TYR A 150 -12.74 40.81 -18.70
N GLY A 151 -11.90 40.07 -19.40
CA GLY A 151 -10.83 39.29 -18.80
C GLY A 151 -9.54 39.40 -19.60
N SER A 152 -8.44 38.98 -19.00
CA SER A 152 -7.14 38.97 -19.65
C SER A 152 -6.30 37.78 -19.22
N VAL A 153 -5.35 37.38 -20.06
CA VAL A 153 -4.38 36.33 -19.74
C VAL A 153 -3.26 36.96 -18.92
N SER A 154 -3.18 36.60 -17.63
CA SER A 154 -2.05 36.99 -16.81
C SER A 154 -0.90 35.98 -16.99
N ARG A 155 -1.12 34.68 -16.93
CA ARG A 155 -0.07 33.69 -17.25
C ARG A 155 -0.54 32.79 -18.37
N CYS A 156 0.32 32.58 -19.36
CA CYS A 156 0.13 31.54 -20.37
C CYS A 156 1.33 30.60 -20.33
N GLU A 157 1.12 29.42 -19.76
CA GLU A 157 2.07 28.32 -19.83
C GLU A 157 1.30 27.11 -20.35
N GLY A 158 1.47 26.80 -21.63
CA GLY A 158 0.70 25.78 -22.32
C GLY A 158 -0.66 26.23 -22.86
N CYS A 159 -1.12 27.46 -22.55
CA CYS A 159 -2.38 27.96 -23.11
C CYS A 159 -2.32 28.15 -24.64
N ALA A 160 -3.43 27.91 -25.32
CA ALA A 160 -3.63 28.20 -26.73
C ALA A 160 -5.10 28.58 -26.99
N ASN A 161 -5.35 29.30 -28.09
CA ASN A 161 -6.70 29.68 -28.53
C ASN A 161 -7.57 30.31 -27.44
N VAL A 162 -6.97 31.11 -26.55
CA VAL A 162 -7.70 31.78 -25.48
C VAL A 162 -8.52 32.92 -26.07
N GLY A 163 -9.84 32.85 -25.93
CA GLY A 163 -10.79 33.86 -26.39
C GLY A 163 -11.70 34.30 -25.26
N PHE A 164 -11.99 35.61 -25.21
CA PHE A 164 -12.96 36.22 -24.30
C PHE A 164 -14.11 36.76 -25.14
N HIS A 165 -15.32 36.28 -24.89
CA HIS A 165 -16.52 36.61 -25.66
C HIS A 165 -17.55 37.24 -24.75
N ASP A 166 -18.03 38.42 -25.12
CA ASP A 166 -19.09 39.12 -24.39
C ASP A 166 -20.38 38.30 -24.40
N ALA A 167 -21.06 38.24 -23.25
CA ALA A 167 -22.34 37.58 -23.08
C ALA A 167 -23.26 38.39 -22.15
N ASP A 168 -24.58 38.16 -22.24
CA ASP A 168 -25.58 39.02 -21.62
C ASP A 168 -25.40 39.25 -20.10
N GLU A 169 -24.94 38.23 -19.37
CA GLU A 169 -24.71 38.28 -17.92
C GLU A 169 -23.24 38.06 -17.54
N GLY A 170 -22.28 38.17 -18.47
CA GLY A 170 -20.87 37.99 -18.14
C GLY A 170 -19.93 37.80 -19.33
N VAL A 171 -18.90 36.96 -19.16
CA VAL A 171 -17.93 36.64 -20.21
C VAL A 171 -17.81 35.12 -20.40
N ILE A 172 -17.86 34.67 -21.65
CA ILE A 172 -17.56 33.30 -22.04
C ILE A 172 -16.09 33.21 -22.43
N VAL A 173 -15.37 32.27 -21.84
CA VAL A 173 -13.94 32.05 -22.10
C VAL A 173 -13.75 30.70 -22.75
N SER A 174 -13.19 30.68 -23.96
CA SER A 174 -12.75 29.46 -24.66
C SER A 174 -11.24 29.34 -24.57
N PHE A 175 -10.71 28.13 -24.38
CA PHE A 175 -9.26 27.90 -24.32
C PHE A 175 -8.87 26.47 -24.70
N MET A 176 -7.58 26.26 -24.93
CA MET A 176 -6.90 24.96 -24.94
C MET A 176 -5.72 25.03 -23.98
N GLN A 177 -5.42 23.92 -23.29
CA GLN A 177 -4.34 23.87 -22.31
C GLN A 177 -3.43 22.66 -22.56
N ASN A 178 -2.24 22.92 -23.12
CA ASN A 178 -1.12 21.98 -23.16
C ASN A 178 -0.45 21.90 -21.78
N GLN A 179 0.69 21.21 -21.68
CA GLN A 179 1.40 21.05 -20.41
C GLN A 179 1.73 22.41 -19.76
N GLY A 180 1.32 22.58 -18.50
CA GLY A 180 1.58 23.80 -17.72
C GLY A 180 0.37 24.34 -16.97
N MET A 181 0.56 25.55 -16.41
CA MET A 181 -0.46 26.28 -15.66
C MET A 181 -0.66 27.70 -16.24
N SER A 182 -1.89 28.01 -16.59
CA SER A 182 -2.28 29.35 -17.06
C SER A 182 -3.15 30.05 -16.02
N VAL A 183 -3.11 31.39 -16.00
CA VAL A 183 -3.90 32.21 -15.09
C VAL A 183 -4.58 33.30 -15.89
N LEU A 184 -5.89 33.43 -15.70
CA LEU A 184 -6.73 34.49 -16.26
C LEU A 184 -7.26 35.37 -15.13
N GLU A 185 -7.35 36.67 -15.37
CA GLU A 185 -7.86 37.65 -14.41
C GLU A 185 -9.05 38.39 -15.02
N PHE A 186 -10.06 38.67 -14.19
CA PHE A 186 -11.29 39.35 -14.58
C PHE A 186 -11.47 40.65 -13.81
N ASP A 187 -12.21 41.59 -14.39
CA ASP A 187 -12.46 42.91 -13.82
C ASP A 187 -13.25 42.88 -12.50
N ASN A 188 -14.03 41.83 -12.27
CA ASN A 188 -14.73 41.60 -11.00
C ASN A 188 -13.85 41.01 -9.89
N GLY A 189 -12.55 40.81 -10.13
CA GLY A 189 -11.56 40.29 -9.16
C GLY A 189 -11.43 38.77 -9.12
N VAL A 190 -12.21 38.03 -9.92
CA VAL A 190 -12.07 36.57 -10.06
C VAL A 190 -10.77 36.23 -10.78
N ARG A 191 -10.15 35.13 -10.36
CA ARG A 191 -9.02 34.52 -11.07
C ARG A 191 -9.38 33.11 -11.49
N ALA A 192 -9.08 32.75 -12.74
CA ALA A 192 -9.18 31.37 -13.22
C ALA A 192 -7.78 30.81 -13.39
N VAL A 193 -7.46 29.76 -12.64
CA VAL A 193 -6.24 28.96 -12.82
C VAL A 193 -6.60 27.75 -13.66
N ILE A 194 -5.91 27.54 -14.77
CA ILE A 194 -6.16 26.44 -15.70
C ILE A 194 -4.91 25.56 -15.70
N ALA A 195 -5.06 24.32 -15.26
CA ALA A 195 -3.98 23.34 -15.20
C ALA A 195 -4.22 22.19 -16.17
N ASP A 196 -3.18 21.73 -16.85
CA ASP A 196 -3.25 20.41 -17.49
C ASP A 196 -3.17 19.29 -16.44
N ARG A 197 -3.50 18.04 -16.82
CA ARG A 197 -3.48 16.87 -15.90
C ARG A 197 -2.17 16.75 -15.13
N SER A 198 -1.02 16.87 -15.80
CA SER A 198 0.28 16.69 -15.14
C SER A 198 0.57 17.79 -14.11
N THR A 199 0.13 19.02 -14.40
CA THR A 199 0.18 20.14 -13.46
C THR A 199 -0.80 19.94 -12.30
N ALA A 200 -2.05 19.59 -12.59
CA ALA A 200 -3.10 19.37 -11.60
C ALA A 200 -2.73 18.28 -10.58
N TYR A 201 -2.05 17.22 -11.03
CA TYR A 201 -1.51 16.17 -10.16
C TYR A 201 -0.53 16.71 -9.11
N ASN A 202 0.19 17.81 -9.40
CA ASN A 202 1.12 18.46 -8.50
C ASN A 202 0.53 19.69 -7.79
N MET A 203 -0.79 19.89 -7.86
CA MET A 203 -1.51 20.91 -7.10
C MET A 203 -2.11 20.32 -5.82
N TRP A 204 -2.13 21.12 -4.77
CA TRP A 204 -2.58 20.78 -3.44
C TRP A 204 -3.46 21.89 -2.88
N GLN A 205 -4.45 21.51 -2.09
CA GLN A 205 -5.33 22.45 -1.41
C GLN A 205 -5.38 22.20 0.11
N PRO A 206 -4.27 22.42 0.83
CA PRO A 206 -4.24 22.23 2.28
C PRO A 206 -5.24 23.18 2.96
N THR A 207 -5.81 22.71 4.05
CA THR A 207 -6.60 23.53 4.98
C THR A 207 -5.67 24.19 5.98
N LEU A 208 -6.04 25.36 6.50
CA LEU A 208 -5.27 26.04 7.55
C LEU A 208 -5.53 25.49 8.96
N SER A 209 -6.52 24.61 9.06
CA SER A 209 -6.93 23.93 10.28
C SER A 209 -7.14 22.44 10.02
N ASN A 210 -7.18 21.62 11.09
CA ASN A 210 -7.46 20.18 10.99
C ASN A 210 -8.96 19.87 10.74
N ASN A 211 -9.76 20.87 10.35
CA ASN A 211 -11.18 20.68 10.09
C ASN A 211 -11.41 20.05 8.71
N PRO A 212 -11.94 18.82 8.61
CA PRO A 212 -12.23 18.18 7.32
C PRO A 212 -13.32 18.92 6.51
N GLN A 213 -14.09 19.79 7.16
CA GLN A 213 -15.10 20.66 6.55
C GLN A 213 -14.66 22.13 6.51
N ALA A 214 -13.35 22.40 6.51
CA ALA A 214 -12.83 23.76 6.39
C ALA A 214 -13.50 24.49 5.20
N PRO A 215 -14.00 25.71 5.42
CA PRO A 215 -14.64 26.47 4.35
C PRO A 215 -13.58 26.90 3.30
N MET A 216 -14.00 27.25 2.08
CA MET A 216 -13.05 27.54 1.00
C MET A 216 -12.24 28.82 1.20
N ASN A 217 -12.72 29.71 2.08
CA ASN A 217 -11.96 30.78 2.71
C ASN A 217 -11.28 30.30 4.00
N ASP A 218 -10.75 29.07 4.06
CA ASP A 218 -9.81 28.53 5.08
C ASP A 218 -8.84 27.52 4.43
N THR A 219 -8.54 27.74 3.13
CA THR A 219 -7.76 26.83 2.28
C THR A 219 -6.79 27.57 1.38
N MET A 220 -5.55 27.10 1.30
CA MET A 220 -4.55 27.62 0.36
C MET A 220 -4.45 26.76 -0.89
N LEU A 221 -3.90 27.31 -1.98
CA LEU A 221 -3.48 26.50 -3.13
C LEU A 221 -1.96 26.47 -3.18
N VAL A 222 -1.39 25.27 -3.33
CA VAL A 222 0.06 25.05 -3.41
C VAL A 222 0.34 24.17 -4.62
N LYS A 223 1.27 24.57 -5.48
CA LYS A 223 1.75 23.77 -6.62
C LYS A 223 3.22 23.45 -6.44
N GLY A 224 3.62 22.23 -6.77
CA GLY A 224 5.03 21.86 -6.95
C GLY A 224 5.47 20.61 -6.18
N PRO A 225 5.42 20.60 -4.83
CA PRO A 225 5.92 19.49 -4.03
C PRO A 225 5.23 18.15 -4.36
N TYR A 226 5.94 17.05 -4.10
CA TYR A 226 5.43 15.69 -4.26
C TYR A 226 4.24 15.41 -3.33
N LEU A 227 4.25 15.99 -2.14
CA LEU A 227 3.16 15.98 -1.18
C LEU A 227 3.16 17.27 -0.37
N VAL A 228 1.99 17.82 -0.07
CA VAL A 228 1.81 18.84 0.97
C VAL A 228 0.96 18.22 2.07
N ARG A 229 1.53 18.06 3.26
CA ARG A 229 0.90 17.44 4.43
C ARG A 229 0.07 18.43 5.23
N SER A 230 0.63 19.61 5.52
CA SER A 230 -0.08 20.65 6.25
C SER A 230 0.33 22.06 5.81
N ALA A 231 -0.54 23.02 6.12
CA ALA A 231 -0.27 24.45 5.99
C ALA A 231 -0.77 25.16 7.26
N THR A 232 0.06 26.02 7.84
CA THR A 232 -0.32 26.93 8.93
C THR A 232 0.17 28.35 8.63
N VAL A 233 -0.39 29.33 9.34
CA VAL A 233 0.12 30.71 9.32
C VAL A 233 0.47 31.10 10.76
N GLU A 234 1.76 31.35 11.00
CA GLU A 234 2.32 31.63 12.32
C GLU A 234 3.02 32.98 12.30
N GLU A 235 2.52 33.95 13.06
CA GLU A 235 3.07 35.32 13.10
C GLU A 235 3.21 35.96 11.70
N GLY A 236 2.32 35.59 10.78
CA GLY A 236 2.34 36.00 9.38
C GLY A 236 3.16 35.08 8.46
N ILE A 237 3.99 34.18 8.95
CA ILE A 237 4.78 33.25 8.11
C ILE A 237 3.90 32.08 7.66
N ILE A 238 3.92 31.77 6.37
CA ILE A 238 3.27 30.57 5.83
C ILE A 238 4.20 29.39 6.10
N CYS A 239 3.76 28.43 6.90
CA CYS A 239 4.50 27.22 7.22
C CYS A 239 3.86 26.03 6.49
N LEU A 240 4.59 25.45 5.54
CA LEU A 240 4.20 24.25 4.81
C LEU A 240 5.03 23.06 5.30
N THR A 241 4.38 21.92 5.44
CA THR A 241 5.06 20.64 5.64
C THR A 241 4.71 19.69 4.50
N GLY A 242 5.63 18.81 4.14
CA GLY A 242 5.41 17.89 3.05
C GLY A 242 6.66 17.18 2.57
N ASP A 243 6.56 16.67 1.36
CA ASP A 243 7.55 15.78 0.77
C ASP A 243 7.85 16.23 -0.64
N TYR A 244 9.11 16.09 -1.04
CA TYR A 244 9.55 16.40 -2.39
C TYR A 244 10.81 15.61 -2.76
N SER A 245 11.00 15.45 -4.06
CA SER A 245 12.16 14.81 -4.66
C SER A 245 12.69 15.71 -5.76
N GLY A 246 14.00 15.97 -5.77
CA GLY A 246 14.65 16.87 -6.72
C GLY A 246 14.33 18.35 -6.52
N ALA A 247 14.93 19.19 -7.36
CA ALA A 247 14.64 20.63 -7.38
C ALA A 247 13.31 20.89 -8.08
N GLY A 248 12.55 21.86 -7.60
CA GLY A 248 11.24 22.18 -8.19
C GLY A 248 10.73 23.56 -7.80
N ASP A 249 9.80 24.08 -8.59
CA ASP A 249 9.09 25.31 -8.26
C ASP A 249 8.13 25.06 -7.09
N LEU A 250 8.05 26.02 -6.16
CA LEU A 250 7.01 26.09 -5.14
C LEU A 250 6.17 27.34 -5.41
N GLU A 251 4.91 27.15 -5.76
CA GLU A 251 3.98 28.25 -5.99
C GLU A 251 2.81 28.20 -5.02
N VAL A 252 2.57 29.30 -4.32
CA VAL A 252 1.59 29.41 -3.23
C VAL A 252 0.62 30.55 -3.53
N PHE A 253 -0.68 30.25 -3.58
CA PHE A 253 -1.72 31.27 -3.61
C PHE A 253 -2.30 31.43 -2.21
N ALA A 254 -2.11 32.63 -1.65
CA ALA A 254 -2.60 33.04 -0.34
C ALA A 254 -3.02 34.52 -0.39
N PRO A 255 -3.93 35.00 0.47
CA PRO A 255 -4.23 36.41 0.64
C PRO A 255 -2.99 37.09 1.25
N LEU A 256 -2.44 38.09 0.56
CA LEU A 256 -1.19 38.77 0.92
C LEU A 256 -1.39 40.19 1.48
N ASP A 257 -2.64 40.62 1.66
CA ASP A 257 -3.00 41.95 2.15
C ASP A 257 -3.24 41.98 3.66
N ASP A 258 -3.37 43.20 4.20
CA ASP A 258 -3.52 43.46 5.64
C ASP A 258 -4.82 42.89 6.22
N GLU A 259 -5.84 42.64 5.38
CA GLU A 259 -7.09 42.02 5.80
C GLU A 259 -6.91 40.52 6.11
N GLY A 260 -5.92 39.89 5.48
CA GLY A 260 -5.54 38.50 5.70
C GLY A 260 -6.69 37.51 5.51
N TRP A 261 -6.58 36.37 6.19
CA TRP A 261 -7.54 35.29 6.03
C TRP A 261 -8.85 35.56 6.80
N GLN A 262 -9.95 35.84 6.11
CA GLN A 262 -11.27 36.03 6.73
C GLN A 262 -11.88 34.67 7.13
N SER A 263 -11.42 34.06 8.22
CA SER A 263 -11.97 32.78 8.72
C SER A 263 -13.33 32.98 9.41
N SER A 264 -14.26 32.04 9.17
CA SER A 264 -15.55 31.93 9.85
C SER A 264 -15.53 31.00 11.08
N SER A 265 -14.40 30.34 11.36
CA SER A 265 -14.26 29.48 12.55
C SER A 265 -13.95 30.33 13.78
N SER A 266 -14.84 30.26 14.78
CA SER A 266 -14.84 31.07 16.00
C SER A 266 -13.67 30.81 16.94
N ASN A 267 -12.68 30.00 16.57
CA ASN A 267 -11.51 29.71 17.38
C ASN A 267 -10.21 29.84 16.54
N GLN A 268 -9.52 30.96 16.79
CA GLN A 268 -8.05 31.01 16.85
C GLN A 268 -7.24 31.07 15.54
N HIS A 269 -7.67 31.86 14.55
CA HIS A 269 -6.73 32.50 13.63
C HIS A 269 -6.79 34.03 13.86
N ARG A 270 -5.81 34.55 14.60
CA ARG A 270 -5.64 35.99 14.80
C ARG A 270 -5.52 36.64 13.42
N ARG A 271 -6.23 37.75 13.17
CA ARG A 271 -6.03 38.58 11.97
C ARG A 271 -4.57 39.04 11.94
N THR A 272 -3.74 38.32 11.21
CA THR A 272 -2.33 38.66 10.95
C THR A 272 -2.18 38.75 9.45
N ALA A 273 -1.69 39.89 8.97
CA ALA A 273 -1.29 40.04 7.57
C ALA A 273 -0.42 38.85 7.18
N ALA A 274 -0.76 38.14 6.10
CA ALA A 274 0.10 37.05 5.65
C ALA A 274 1.39 37.68 5.11
N SER A 275 2.51 37.31 5.73
CA SER A 275 3.83 37.73 5.31
C SER A 275 4.20 37.10 3.97
N ARG A 276 5.16 37.73 3.29
CA ARG A 276 5.75 37.25 2.04
C ARG A 276 6.72 36.08 2.25
N MET A 277 6.77 35.51 3.46
CA MET A 277 7.71 34.47 3.84
C MET A 277 7.00 33.12 3.86
N VAL A 278 7.66 32.14 3.24
CA VAL A 278 7.23 30.75 3.27
C VAL A 278 8.36 29.92 3.88
N HIS A 279 8.01 29.10 4.87
CA HIS A 279 8.86 28.02 5.35
C HIS A 279 8.34 26.70 4.81
N PHE A 280 9.22 25.87 4.25
CA PHE A 280 8.90 24.50 3.85
C PHE A 280 9.73 23.54 4.68
N ASN A 281 9.08 22.65 5.43
CA ASN A 281 9.72 21.75 6.40
C ASN A 281 10.65 22.51 7.37
N GLY A 282 10.23 23.71 7.82
CA GLY A 282 10.99 24.58 8.72
C GLY A 282 12.11 25.39 8.05
N VAL A 283 12.40 25.16 6.77
CA VAL A 283 13.45 25.87 6.02
C VAL A 283 12.85 27.07 5.27
N PRO A 284 13.40 28.29 5.42
CA PRO A 284 12.96 29.45 4.66
C PRO A 284 13.13 29.27 3.15
N VAL A 285 12.09 29.58 2.38
CA VAL A 285 12.11 29.60 0.92
C VAL A 285 12.05 31.05 0.45
N ALA A 286 12.99 31.45 -0.41
CA ALA A 286 12.96 32.77 -1.02
C ALA A 286 11.79 32.85 -2.02
N MET A 287 10.86 33.77 -1.76
CA MET A 287 9.65 33.94 -2.57
C MET A 287 9.67 35.28 -3.31
N ARG A 288 9.15 35.28 -4.54
CA ARG A 288 8.78 36.49 -5.28
C ARG A 288 7.29 36.50 -5.59
N GLN A 289 6.66 37.65 -5.49
CA GLN A 289 5.26 37.79 -5.90
C GLN A 289 5.16 37.77 -7.43
N THR A 290 4.21 37.03 -7.96
CA THR A 290 3.88 37.02 -9.38
C THR A 290 2.92 38.17 -9.71
N LYS A 291 2.78 38.51 -10.99
CA LYS A 291 1.88 39.59 -11.43
C LYS A 291 0.39 39.30 -11.17
N TYR A 292 0.04 38.04 -10.94
CA TYR A 292 -1.31 37.57 -10.62
C TYR A 292 -1.45 37.16 -9.13
N GLY A 293 -0.52 37.61 -8.29
CA GLY A 293 -0.66 37.62 -6.83
C GLY A 293 -0.25 36.34 -6.09
N SER A 294 0.25 35.30 -6.77
CA SER A 294 0.86 34.15 -6.09
C SER A 294 2.27 34.46 -5.60
N LEU A 295 2.78 33.68 -4.64
CA LEU A 295 4.18 33.64 -4.26
C LEU A 295 4.86 32.49 -4.99
N LEU A 296 5.93 32.78 -5.72
CA LEU A 296 6.72 31.79 -6.45
C LEU A 296 8.14 31.73 -5.89
N GLY A 297 8.58 30.54 -5.50
CA GLY A 297 9.94 30.23 -5.06
C GLY A 297 10.40 28.91 -5.66
N SER A 298 11.51 28.39 -5.17
CA SER A 298 12.05 27.09 -5.60
C SER A 298 12.58 26.31 -4.40
N LEU A 299 12.23 25.02 -4.36
CA LEU A 299 12.83 24.04 -3.47
C LEU A 299 14.12 23.54 -4.09
N SER A 300 15.22 23.64 -3.35
CA SER A 300 16.50 23.08 -3.76
C SER A 300 16.42 21.55 -3.79
N ALA A 301 17.13 20.91 -4.71
CA ALA A 301 17.20 19.46 -4.74
C ALA A 301 17.69 18.92 -3.38
N PRO A 302 17.04 17.89 -2.82
CA PRO A 302 17.56 17.23 -1.63
C PRO A 302 18.98 16.71 -1.90
N ASN A 303 19.84 16.70 -0.87
CA ASN A 303 21.17 16.09 -0.94
C ASN A 303 21.11 14.55 -0.86
N VAL A 304 19.94 13.97 -1.12
CA VAL A 304 19.65 12.53 -1.05
C VAL A 304 18.93 12.09 -2.32
N SER A 305 19.33 10.93 -2.82
CA SER A 305 18.71 10.17 -3.90
C SER A 305 18.65 8.69 -3.52
N ILE A 306 17.89 7.90 -4.28
CA ILE A 306 17.84 6.44 -4.15
C ILE A 306 19.27 5.87 -4.18
N GLU A 307 20.09 6.30 -5.14
CA GLU A 307 21.46 5.81 -5.32
C GLU A 307 22.36 6.18 -4.13
N SER A 308 22.25 7.40 -3.61
CA SER A 308 23.06 7.83 -2.47
C SER A 308 22.70 7.10 -1.17
N VAL A 309 21.40 6.86 -0.94
CA VAL A 309 20.92 6.11 0.23
C VAL A 309 21.30 4.64 0.08
N GLN A 310 21.12 4.05 -1.11
CA GLN A 310 21.52 2.67 -1.40
C GLN A 310 23.01 2.45 -1.18
N ALA A 311 23.85 3.40 -1.61
CA ALA A 311 25.30 3.32 -1.41
C ALA A 311 25.73 3.44 0.06
N GLY A 312 24.87 4.02 0.92
CA GLY A 312 25.08 4.11 2.36
C GLY A 312 24.63 2.86 3.14
N ILE A 313 23.84 1.97 2.53
CA ILE A 313 23.37 0.74 3.19
C ILE A 313 24.43 -0.37 3.02
N PRO A 314 24.97 -0.94 4.11
CA PRO A 314 25.92 -2.03 4.03
C PRO A 314 25.33 -3.29 3.39
N GLU A 315 26.17 -4.07 2.72
CA GLU A 315 25.77 -5.41 2.28
C GLU A 315 25.49 -6.32 3.49
N LEU A 316 24.56 -7.26 3.34
CA LEU A 316 24.27 -8.26 4.37
C LEU A 316 25.38 -9.32 4.40
N THR A 317 26.40 -9.10 5.22
CA THR A 317 27.54 -10.01 5.43
C THR A 317 27.46 -10.73 6.78
N ASP A 318 28.50 -11.50 7.13
CA ASP A 318 28.71 -12.06 8.48
C ASP A 318 27.60 -12.97 9.02
N TRP A 319 26.90 -13.65 8.11
CA TRP A 319 25.85 -14.58 8.46
C TRP A 319 26.33 -15.72 9.37
N LYS A 320 25.54 -15.96 10.42
CA LYS A 320 25.56 -17.15 11.25
C LYS A 320 24.51 -18.14 10.79
N VAL A 321 24.79 -19.42 10.93
CA VAL A 321 23.91 -20.50 10.48
C VAL A 321 23.80 -21.61 11.51
N HIS A 322 22.59 -22.16 11.64
CA HIS A 322 22.31 -23.33 12.46
C HIS A 322 21.28 -24.25 11.78
N ASP A 323 21.33 -25.54 12.11
CA ASP A 323 20.27 -26.49 11.74
C ASP A 323 18.94 -26.03 12.35
N ALA A 324 17.90 -25.90 11.52
CA ALA A 324 16.58 -25.41 11.91
C ALA A 324 15.51 -26.50 11.87
N LEU A 325 15.90 -27.76 11.64
CA LEU A 325 15.00 -28.90 11.63
C LEU A 325 15.53 -30.10 12.42
N PRO A 326 16.11 -29.93 13.63
CA PRO A 326 16.66 -31.05 14.40
C PRO A 326 15.60 -32.12 14.72
N GLU A 327 14.32 -31.77 14.64
CA GLU A 327 13.18 -32.64 14.91
C GLU A 327 12.96 -33.70 13.83
N ARG A 328 13.73 -33.68 12.73
CA ARG A 328 13.76 -34.81 11.78
C ARG A 328 14.43 -36.05 12.37
N HIS A 329 15.31 -35.89 13.35
CA HIS A 329 16.08 -36.99 13.93
C HIS A 329 15.29 -37.80 14.96
N ALA A 330 15.54 -39.11 15.01
CA ALA A 330 14.92 -39.99 16.00
C ALA A 330 15.33 -39.63 17.44
N SER A 331 16.56 -39.17 17.64
CA SER A 331 17.12 -38.78 18.95
C SER A 331 16.59 -37.44 19.49
N TYR A 332 15.83 -36.68 18.70
CA TYR A 332 15.27 -35.41 19.15
C TYR A 332 14.31 -35.61 20.34
N ASN A 333 14.52 -34.85 21.40
CA ASN A 333 13.67 -34.90 22.59
C ASN A 333 12.48 -33.94 22.44
N ASP A 334 11.31 -34.49 22.13
CA ASP A 334 10.04 -33.76 22.01
C ASP A 334 9.18 -33.80 23.30
N SER A 335 9.78 -34.03 24.47
CA SER A 335 9.05 -34.05 25.76
C SER A 335 8.82 -32.65 26.37
N GLY A 336 9.43 -31.61 25.81
CA GLY A 336 9.34 -30.23 26.29
C GLY A 336 7.99 -29.56 26.02
N ALA A 337 7.84 -28.34 26.53
CA ALA A 337 6.60 -27.56 26.39
C ALA A 337 6.35 -27.04 24.96
N GLY A 338 7.32 -27.18 24.05
CA GLY A 338 7.17 -26.88 22.63
C GLY A 338 6.29 -27.88 21.87
N TRP A 339 6.05 -29.06 22.45
CA TRP A 339 5.33 -30.16 21.82
C TRP A 339 4.08 -30.54 22.61
N ARG A 340 2.96 -30.70 21.91
CA ARG A 340 1.68 -31.13 22.48
C ARG A 340 1.34 -32.53 21.99
N MET A 341 0.87 -33.38 22.88
CA MET A 341 0.30 -34.68 22.50
C MET A 341 -0.91 -34.46 21.60
N ALA A 342 -0.92 -35.12 20.44
CA ALA A 342 -2.05 -35.15 19.54
C ALA A 342 -2.82 -36.45 19.75
N ASP A 343 -3.78 -36.42 20.68
CA ASP A 343 -4.48 -37.60 21.22
C ASP A 343 -6.01 -37.50 21.16
N LYS A 344 -6.54 -36.47 20.49
CA LYS A 344 -7.99 -36.28 20.35
C LYS A 344 -8.59 -37.31 19.40
N ASN A 345 -9.55 -38.10 19.88
CA ASN A 345 -10.27 -39.09 19.06
C ASN A 345 -11.63 -38.59 18.54
N SER A 346 -11.88 -37.29 18.63
CA SER A 346 -13.07 -36.64 18.08
C SER A 346 -12.79 -35.15 17.83
N THR A 347 -13.57 -34.54 16.95
CA THR A 347 -13.49 -33.12 16.61
C THR A 347 -14.89 -32.57 16.32
N LEU A 348 -15.11 -31.30 16.63
CA LEU A 348 -16.31 -30.56 16.21
C LEU A 348 -16.20 -30.02 14.78
N ASN A 349 -15.00 -30.04 14.17
CA ASN A 349 -14.81 -29.61 12.80
C ASN A 349 -15.72 -30.44 11.86
N PRO A 350 -16.45 -29.80 10.92
CA PRO A 350 -17.30 -30.51 9.96
C PRO A 350 -16.52 -31.45 9.04
N TRP A 351 -15.25 -31.15 8.76
CA TRP A 351 -14.34 -31.98 7.98
C TRP A 351 -13.69 -33.04 8.88
N LYS A 352 -14.27 -34.24 8.91
CA LYS A 352 -13.74 -35.34 9.73
C LYS A 352 -12.45 -35.90 9.13
N PRO A 353 -11.44 -36.23 9.98
CA PRO A 353 -10.22 -36.83 9.47
C PRO A 353 -10.49 -38.27 9.03
N GLU A 354 -9.66 -38.78 8.12
CA GLU A 354 -9.72 -40.15 7.64
C GLU A 354 -9.06 -41.12 8.63
N THR A 355 -8.11 -40.63 9.43
CA THR A 355 -7.40 -41.39 10.47
C THR A 355 -7.47 -40.68 11.82
N TYR A 356 -7.41 -41.45 12.92
CA TYR A 356 -7.32 -40.93 14.29
C TYR A 356 -5.96 -41.24 14.92
N PRO A 357 -5.48 -40.41 15.87
CA PRO A 357 -6.11 -39.22 16.45
C PRO A 357 -6.25 -38.07 15.44
N VAL A 358 -7.08 -37.07 15.75
CA VAL A 358 -7.27 -35.88 14.90
C VAL A 358 -5.94 -35.13 14.81
N LEU A 359 -5.42 -34.90 13.60
CA LEU A 359 -4.14 -34.20 13.38
C LEU A 359 -4.36 -32.82 12.77
N TYR A 360 -5.25 -32.02 13.37
CA TYR A 360 -5.52 -30.64 12.97
C TYR A 360 -4.88 -29.67 13.96
N GLY A 361 -4.10 -28.70 13.49
CA GLY A 361 -3.39 -27.74 14.35
C GLY A 361 -4.34 -26.97 15.29
N ASP A 362 -5.50 -26.53 14.78
CA ASP A 362 -6.48 -25.78 15.57
C ASP A 362 -7.02 -26.55 16.76
N GLU A 363 -7.14 -27.89 16.64
CA GLU A 363 -7.56 -28.75 17.75
C GLU A 363 -6.55 -28.73 18.90
N TYR A 364 -5.32 -28.34 18.64
CA TYR A 364 -4.25 -28.22 19.62
C TYR A 364 -3.87 -26.76 19.89
N GLY A 365 -4.68 -25.79 19.45
CA GLY A 365 -4.47 -24.37 19.71
C GLY A 365 -3.35 -23.74 18.88
N PHE A 366 -3.05 -24.31 17.71
CA PHE A 366 -2.05 -23.80 16.77
C PHE A 366 -2.72 -23.42 15.45
N HIS A 367 -2.73 -22.12 15.14
CA HIS A 367 -3.60 -21.54 14.11
C HIS A 367 -2.87 -20.89 12.94
N TYR A 368 -1.54 -20.79 13.01
CA TYR A 368 -0.75 -19.95 12.12
C TYR A 368 0.59 -20.58 11.79
N GLN A 369 1.09 -20.29 10.59
CA GLN A 369 2.43 -20.64 10.11
C GLN A 369 2.76 -22.14 10.26
N ASN A 370 4.02 -22.52 10.10
CA ASN A 370 4.40 -23.93 9.99
C ASN A 370 3.94 -24.78 11.18
N LEU A 371 3.53 -26.01 10.89
CA LEU A 371 3.23 -27.02 11.91
C LEU A 371 4.20 -28.18 11.75
N LEU A 372 4.69 -28.70 12.86
CA LEU A 372 5.57 -29.86 12.89
C LEU A 372 4.86 -31.02 13.57
N TRP A 373 4.88 -32.19 12.94
CA TRP A 373 4.25 -33.42 13.45
C TRP A 373 5.30 -34.51 13.67
N ARG A 374 5.19 -35.24 14.77
CA ARG A 374 6.00 -36.44 15.07
C ARG A 374 5.09 -37.61 15.39
N GLY A 375 5.04 -38.58 14.48
CA GLY A 375 4.30 -39.83 14.63
C GLY A 375 5.23 -40.98 15.00
N ARG A 376 4.94 -41.67 16.10
CA ARG A 376 5.69 -42.84 16.56
C ARG A 376 4.99 -44.11 16.16
N PHE A 377 5.76 -45.14 15.81
CA PHE A 377 5.25 -46.49 15.60
C PHE A 377 6.34 -47.52 15.87
N SER A 378 5.94 -48.78 15.97
CA SER A 378 6.86 -49.91 16.03
C SER A 378 6.45 -50.95 14.99
N GLY A 379 7.41 -51.72 14.50
CA GLY A 379 7.17 -52.78 13.52
C GLY A 379 7.71 -52.48 12.12
N GLU A 380 7.43 -53.39 11.20
CA GLU A 380 8.08 -53.51 9.89
C GLU A 380 7.36 -52.76 8.77
N ALA A 381 6.73 -51.62 9.08
CA ALA A 381 6.10 -50.80 8.04
C ALA A 381 7.15 -50.42 6.98
N THR A 382 6.73 -50.42 5.72
CA THR A 382 7.57 -50.19 4.53
C THR A 382 7.28 -48.85 3.84
N GLY A 383 6.26 -48.12 4.30
CA GLY A 383 5.92 -46.80 3.78
C GLY A 383 4.80 -46.12 4.57
N VAL A 384 4.41 -44.93 4.11
CA VAL A 384 3.29 -44.15 4.65
C VAL A 384 2.51 -43.47 3.54
N TYR A 385 1.19 -43.46 3.64
CA TYR A 385 0.33 -42.54 2.91
C TYR A 385 0.01 -41.33 3.79
N LEU A 386 0.28 -40.14 3.27
CA LEU A 386 -0.02 -38.86 3.91
C LEU A 386 -0.98 -38.05 3.02
N ASN A 387 -2.05 -37.53 3.61
CA ASN A 387 -2.90 -36.51 3.03
C ASN A 387 -2.90 -35.28 3.93
N VAL A 388 -2.44 -34.13 3.43
CA VAL A 388 -2.15 -32.93 4.22
C VAL A 388 -2.85 -31.72 3.63
N ILE A 389 -3.52 -30.95 4.48
CA ILE A 389 -4.20 -29.70 4.15
C ILE A 389 -3.49 -28.53 4.83
N GLY A 390 -3.02 -27.57 4.04
CA GLY A 390 -2.27 -26.40 4.52
C GLY A 390 -2.75 -25.06 3.96
N GLY A 391 -3.78 -25.07 3.11
CA GLY A 391 -4.22 -23.92 2.32
C GLY A 391 -3.52 -23.84 0.98
N ALA A 392 -4.08 -23.10 0.03
CA ALA A 392 -3.51 -22.95 -1.31
C ALA A 392 -2.05 -22.48 -1.24
N ALA A 393 -1.19 -22.99 -2.12
CA ALA A 393 0.27 -22.77 -2.12
C ALA A 393 1.05 -23.37 -0.93
N SER A 394 0.42 -24.15 -0.05
CA SER A 394 1.13 -24.93 0.99
C SER A 394 1.99 -26.04 0.37
N GLY A 395 2.96 -26.52 1.14
CA GLY A 395 3.77 -27.71 0.84
C GLY A 395 4.16 -28.38 2.14
N TRP A 396 4.62 -29.62 2.05
CA TRP A 396 5.08 -30.40 3.20
C TRP A 396 6.22 -31.35 2.82
N SER A 397 7.01 -31.75 3.81
CA SER A 397 8.14 -32.68 3.65
C SER A 397 8.15 -33.67 4.80
N ALA A 398 8.57 -34.91 4.53
CA ALA A 398 8.58 -35.98 5.53
C ALA A 398 9.94 -36.67 5.65
N TRP A 399 10.28 -37.07 6.88
CA TRP A 399 11.47 -37.85 7.21
C TRP A 399 11.11 -39.03 8.11
N LEU A 400 11.81 -40.15 7.95
CA LEU A 400 11.79 -41.26 8.90
C LEU A 400 13.14 -41.36 9.59
N ASN A 401 13.17 -41.17 10.91
CA ASN A 401 14.39 -41.30 11.72
C ASN A 401 15.60 -40.45 11.23
N GLY A 402 15.35 -39.33 10.55
CA GLY A 402 16.37 -38.48 9.93
C GLY A 402 16.58 -38.72 8.43
N HIS A 403 16.02 -39.78 7.85
CA HIS A 403 16.09 -40.05 6.41
C HIS A 403 14.95 -39.34 5.68
N PHE A 404 15.29 -38.52 4.68
CA PHE A 404 14.29 -37.84 3.85
C PHE A 404 13.49 -38.85 3.03
N LEU A 405 12.16 -38.73 3.07
CA LEU A 405 11.24 -39.61 2.34
C LEU A 405 10.70 -38.95 1.07
N GLY A 406 10.51 -37.64 1.08
CA GLY A 406 9.92 -36.89 -0.01
C GLY A 406 9.13 -35.67 0.47
N SER A 407 8.63 -34.91 -0.51
CA SER A 407 7.88 -33.68 -0.31
C SER A 407 6.72 -33.56 -1.29
N THR A 408 5.75 -32.71 -0.93
CA THR A 408 4.87 -32.07 -1.90
C THR A 408 5.16 -30.57 -1.92
N TYR A 409 5.23 -30.00 -3.12
CA TYR A 409 5.56 -28.58 -3.31
C TYR A 409 4.30 -27.69 -3.35
N GLY A 410 3.14 -28.30 -3.63
CA GLY A 410 1.88 -27.61 -3.85
C GLY A 410 1.89 -26.66 -5.05
N ASN A 411 0.79 -25.92 -5.21
CA ASN A 411 0.66 -24.83 -6.18
C ASN A 411 -0.51 -23.92 -5.79
N ILE A 412 -0.77 -22.88 -6.59
CA ILE A 412 -1.81 -21.87 -6.33
C ILE A 412 -3.26 -22.41 -6.31
N SER A 413 -3.49 -23.63 -6.80
CA SER A 413 -4.83 -24.23 -6.94
C SER A 413 -5.11 -25.34 -5.92
N LEU A 414 -4.09 -25.86 -5.24
CA LEU A 414 -4.20 -27.01 -4.33
C LEU A 414 -4.09 -26.56 -2.88
N ALA A 415 -5.18 -26.67 -2.12
CA ALA A 415 -5.19 -26.44 -0.67
C ALA A 415 -4.76 -27.68 0.14
N GLU A 416 -4.85 -28.84 -0.50
CA GLU A 416 -4.62 -30.17 0.04
C GLU A 416 -3.76 -30.95 -0.96
N THR A 417 -2.78 -31.70 -0.46
CA THR A 417 -1.92 -32.57 -1.28
C THR A 417 -1.64 -33.87 -0.52
N ASN A 418 -1.51 -34.97 -1.27
CA ASN A 418 -1.21 -36.28 -0.72
C ASN A 418 -0.02 -36.93 -1.45
N ALA A 419 0.63 -37.86 -0.76
CA ALA A 419 1.64 -38.73 -1.35
C ALA A 419 1.76 -40.05 -0.57
N THR A 420 2.12 -41.10 -1.30
CA THR A 420 2.59 -42.36 -0.73
C THR A 420 4.11 -42.39 -0.77
N LEU A 421 4.76 -42.48 0.38
CA LEU A 421 6.20 -42.43 0.53
C LEU A 421 6.74 -43.78 1.00
N SER A 422 7.77 -44.28 0.31
CA SER A 422 8.48 -45.51 0.69
C SER A 422 9.48 -45.21 1.80
N PHE A 423 9.56 -46.08 2.80
CA PHE A 423 10.59 -45.99 3.84
C PHE A 423 11.94 -46.56 3.40
N GLY A 424 11.98 -47.32 2.30
CA GLY A 424 13.19 -48.02 1.86
C GLY A 424 13.80 -48.82 3.02
N ASN A 425 15.05 -48.48 3.37
CA ASN A 425 15.79 -49.13 4.48
C ASN A 425 15.85 -48.26 5.75
N ALA A 426 15.02 -47.21 5.87
CA ALA A 426 15.06 -46.28 7.00
C ALA A 426 14.32 -46.78 8.26
N THR A 427 13.52 -47.84 8.14
CA THR A 427 12.85 -48.50 9.27
C THR A 427 13.89 -49.20 10.15
N LYS A 428 13.79 -49.01 11.46
CA LYS A 428 14.64 -49.63 12.48
C LYS A 428 13.87 -50.71 13.25
N GLU A 429 14.60 -51.68 13.79
CA GLU A 429 14.07 -52.59 14.82
C GLU A 429 13.72 -51.76 16.07
N GLY A 430 12.43 -51.74 16.46
CA GLY A 430 11.93 -50.98 17.61
C GLY A 430 11.10 -49.73 17.25
N GLU A 431 11.26 -48.65 18.02
CA GLU A 431 10.52 -47.40 17.79
C GLU A 431 11.08 -46.63 16.59
N ASN A 432 10.18 -46.22 15.72
CA ASN A 432 10.42 -45.39 14.56
C ASN A 432 9.66 -44.06 14.71
N VAL A 433 10.26 -42.98 14.20
CA VAL A 433 9.66 -41.64 14.24
C VAL A 433 9.52 -41.08 12.84
N LEU A 434 8.28 -40.91 12.40
CA LEU A 434 7.92 -40.13 11.22
C LEU A 434 7.82 -38.66 11.62
N PHE A 435 8.63 -37.81 11.00
CA PHE A 435 8.57 -36.36 11.15
C PHE A 435 7.95 -35.73 9.89
N VAL A 436 7.00 -34.81 10.07
CA VAL A 436 6.41 -34.04 8.97
C VAL A 436 6.44 -32.55 9.31
N ILE A 437 7.09 -31.75 8.47
CA ILE A 437 6.95 -30.29 8.46
C ILE A 437 5.93 -29.92 7.39
N GLN A 438 4.96 -29.08 7.75
CA GLN A 438 4.00 -28.54 6.80
C GLN A 438 3.98 -27.01 6.87
N ASP A 439 3.78 -26.37 5.72
CA ASP A 439 3.47 -24.95 5.65
C ASP A 439 1.97 -24.71 5.90
N HIS A 440 1.65 -23.58 6.50
CA HIS A 440 0.28 -23.12 6.73
C HIS A 440 0.13 -21.73 6.12
N MET A 441 -0.65 -21.63 5.06
CA MET A 441 -0.78 -20.40 4.27
C MET A 441 -1.84 -19.43 4.80
N GLY A 442 -2.33 -19.69 6.01
CA GLY A 442 -3.43 -18.98 6.64
C GLY A 442 -4.75 -19.74 6.49
N HIS A 443 -5.77 -19.30 7.21
CA HIS A 443 -7.13 -19.84 7.12
C HIS A 443 -7.90 -19.22 5.95
N ASP A 444 -8.80 -20.00 5.36
CA ASP A 444 -9.60 -19.53 4.22
C ASP A 444 -10.67 -18.52 4.71
N GLN A 445 -11.12 -17.65 3.81
CA GLN A 445 -12.16 -16.68 4.13
C GLN A 445 -13.56 -17.30 4.07
N THR A 446 -14.54 -16.65 4.71
CA THR A 446 -15.98 -16.94 4.58
C THR A 446 -16.34 -18.39 4.97
N VAL A 447 -16.97 -19.15 4.07
CA VAL A 447 -17.39 -20.55 4.29
C VAL A 447 -16.21 -21.51 4.46
N GLY A 448 -15.02 -21.15 3.96
CA GLY A 448 -13.82 -21.96 4.07
C GLY A 448 -13.10 -21.84 5.43
N VAL A 449 -13.53 -20.93 6.31
CA VAL A 449 -12.84 -20.65 7.58
C VAL A 449 -12.72 -21.87 8.51
N LEU A 450 -13.56 -22.89 8.30
CA LEU A 450 -13.53 -24.14 9.06
C LEU A 450 -12.67 -25.24 8.41
N ASN A 451 -12.10 -24.98 7.22
CA ASN A 451 -11.19 -25.93 6.59
C ASN A 451 -9.99 -26.15 7.52
N PRO A 452 -9.70 -27.40 7.92
CA PRO A 452 -8.63 -27.65 8.87
C PRO A 452 -7.27 -27.33 8.25
N ARG A 453 -6.26 -27.32 9.12
CA ARG A 453 -4.84 -27.22 8.76
C ARG A 453 -4.10 -28.31 9.51
N GLY A 454 -3.42 -29.20 8.81
CA GLY A 454 -2.93 -30.44 9.42
C GLY A 454 -2.92 -31.64 8.48
N ILE A 455 -2.89 -32.82 9.07
CA ILE A 455 -2.87 -34.10 8.36
C ILE A 455 -4.29 -34.70 8.41
N LEU A 456 -4.91 -34.88 7.25
CA LEU A 456 -6.22 -35.51 7.09
C LEU A 456 -6.15 -37.04 7.18
N ASN A 457 -5.08 -37.63 6.64
CA ASN A 457 -4.83 -39.06 6.64
C ASN A 457 -3.34 -39.33 6.89
N ALA A 458 -3.02 -40.20 7.85
CA ALA A 458 -1.71 -40.83 7.99
C ALA A 458 -1.85 -42.34 8.18
N THR A 459 -1.56 -43.11 7.14
CA THR A 459 -1.69 -44.57 7.14
C THR A 459 -0.35 -45.24 6.84
N LEU A 460 0.14 -46.10 7.75
CA LEU A 460 1.34 -46.91 7.49
C LEU A 460 1.04 -48.04 6.51
N ILE A 461 2.04 -48.39 5.70
CA ILE A 461 1.96 -49.41 4.64
C ILE A 461 2.87 -50.57 5.03
N GLY A 462 2.44 -51.83 4.80
CA GLY A 462 3.37 -52.98 4.75
C GLY A 462 3.45 -53.94 5.94
N GLY A 463 2.35 -54.27 6.62
CA GLY A 463 2.28 -55.37 7.61
C GLY A 463 0.95 -55.33 8.40
N GLU A 464 0.45 -56.48 8.89
CA GLU A 464 -0.85 -56.55 9.59
C GLU A 464 -0.91 -55.53 10.75
N ALA A 465 -1.84 -54.58 10.67
CA ALA A 465 -2.15 -53.57 11.68
C ALA A 465 -0.98 -52.70 12.20
N SER A 466 -0.10 -52.21 11.31
CA SER A 466 0.86 -51.16 11.69
C SER A 466 0.12 -49.83 11.90
N ASN A 467 -0.19 -49.49 13.16
CA ASN A 467 -0.76 -48.19 13.53
C ASN A 467 0.30 -47.32 14.21
N PHE A 468 0.16 -46.01 14.08
CA PHE A 468 0.91 -45.08 14.93
C PHE A 468 0.53 -45.29 16.40
N THR A 469 1.53 -45.37 17.28
CA THR A 469 1.35 -45.51 18.72
C THR A 469 1.08 -44.18 19.40
N SER A 470 1.61 -43.08 18.84
CA SER A 470 1.34 -41.73 19.32
C SER A 470 1.69 -40.68 18.28
N TRP A 471 1.06 -39.51 18.40
CA TRP A 471 1.40 -38.31 17.66
C TRP A 471 1.68 -37.15 18.61
N LYS A 472 2.60 -36.27 18.20
CA LYS A 472 2.78 -34.95 18.78
C LYS A 472 2.81 -33.88 17.70
N VAL A 473 2.42 -32.67 18.09
CA VAL A 473 2.44 -31.48 17.25
C VAL A 473 3.13 -30.32 17.93
N ALA A 474 3.92 -29.57 17.17
CA ALA A 474 4.44 -28.27 17.55
C ALA A 474 3.92 -27.20 16.59
N GLY A 475 3.31 -26.16 17.16
CA GLY A 475 3.05 -24.87 16.51
C GLY A 475 3.80 -23.76 17.26
N ASN A 476 3.27 -22.53 17.19
CA ASN A 476 3.91 -21.38 17.82
C ASN A 476 4.16 -21.57 19.32
N ALA A 477 5.27 -21.01 19.83
CA ALA A 477 5.61 -21.12 21.25
C ALA A 477 4.52 -20.53 22.14
N GLY A 478 4.15 -21.27 23.19
CA GLY A 478 3.05 -20.91 24.09
C GLY A 478 1.65 -21.12 23.51
N GLY A 479 1.50 -21.52 22.25
CA GLY A 479 0.21 -21.68 21.57
C GLY A 479 -0.65 -20.42 21.70
N GLN A 480 -1.81 -20.55 22.35
CA GLN A 480 -2.76 -19.44 22.52
C GLN A 480 -2.37 -18.42 23.59
N ALA A 481 -1.25 -18.60 24.32
CA ALA A 481 -0.85 -17.68 25.38
C ALA A 481 -0.32 -16.31 24.89
N ASN A 482 -0.07 -16.15 23.58
CA ASN A 482 0.46 -14.93 22.95
C ASN A 482 1.66 -14.33 23.71
N ILE A 483 2.76 -15.08 23.77
CA ILE A 483 3.95 -14.73 24.55
C ILE A 483 4.80 -13.61 23.92
N ASP A 484 4.44 -13.15 22.73
CA ASP A 484 4.99 -11.95 22.08
C ASP A 484 3.82 -11.03 21.68
N PRO A 485 3.23 -10.28 22.64
CA PRO A 485 2.04 -9.49 22.38
C PRO A 485 2.29 -8.30 21.43
N MET A 486 3.55 -7.87 21.27
CA MET A 486 3.90 -6.76 20.37
C MET A 486 3.82 -7.18 18.90
N ARG A 487 4.30 -8.39 18.58
CA ARG A 487 4.22 -8.95 17.22
C ARG A 487 2.90 -9.68 16.97
N GLY A 488 2.20 -10.04 18.05
CA GLY A 488 0.88 -10.65 18.02
C GLY A 488 0.90 -12.14 17.69
N PRO A 489 -0.28 -12.79 17.72
CA PRO A 489 -0.36 -14.25 17.70
C PRO A 489 -0.04 -14.89 16.34
N ILE A 490 0.05 -14.11 15.26
CA ILE A 490 0.21 -14.61 13.89
C ILE A 490 1.65 -14.56 13.36
N ASN A 491 2.55 -13.92 14.12
CA ASN A 491 3.93 -13.65 13.68
C ASN A 491 4.78 -14.93 13.59
N GLU A 492 4.51 -15.89 14.46
CA GLU A 492 5.33 -17.09 14.65
C GLU A 492 4.53 -18.36 14.34
N GLY A 493 5.24 -19.36 13.83
CA GLY A 493 4.82 -20.75 13.71
C GLY A 493 5.60 -21.70 14.58
N GLY A 494 5.48 -22.98 14.24
CA GLY A 494 6.11 -24.09 14.92
C GLY A 494 7.54 -24.38 14.51
N LEU A 495 8.20 -23.57 13.68
CA LEU A 495 9.61 -23.84 13.35
C LEU A 495 10.49 -23.78 14.59
N HIS A 496 11.57 -24.55 14.61
CA HIS A 496 12.50 -24.60 15.75
C HIS A 496 13.05 -23.20 16.11
N ALA A 497 13.49 -22.46 15.08
CA ALA A 497 13.99 -21.11 15.21
C ALA A 497 12.94 -20.13 15.76
N GLU A 498 11.68 -20.30 15.34
CA GLU A 498 10.56 -19.52 15.87
C GLU A 498 10.34 -19.87 17.34
N ARG A 499 10.12 -21.13 17.70
CA ARG A 499 9.81 -21.52 19.08
C ARG A 499 10.88 -21.07 20.08
N LEU A 500 12.15 -21.17 19.71
CA LEU A 500 13.28 -20.72 20.53
C LEU A 500 13.59 -19.23 20.43
N GLY A 501 12.94 -18.49 19.53
CA GLY A 501 13.08 -17.04 19.39
C GLY A 501 14.39 -16.62 18.71
N TRP A 502 15.00 -17.46 17.87
CA TRP A 502 16.24 -17.14 17.15
C TRP A 502 16.09 -15.97 16.18
N HIS A 503 14.88 -15.63 15.78
CA HIS A 503 14.56 -14.46 14.94
C HIS A 503 14.54 -13.14 15.72
N LEU A 504 14.54 -13.17 17.06
CA LEU A 504 14.37 -11.99 17.91
C LEU A 504 15.69 -11.22 18.11
N PRO A 505 15.66 -9.88 18.22
CA PRO A 505 16.85 -9.10 18.60
C PRO A 505 17.45 -9.58 19.93
N GLY A 506 18.78 -9.60 20.04
CA GLY A 506 19.47 -9.93 21.30
C GLY A 506 19.60 -11.42 21.67
N PHE A 507 19.12 -12.36 20.84
CA PHE A 507 19.51 -13.78 20.99
C PHE A 507 21.01 -13.95 20.69
N ASP A 508 21.69 -14.76 21.50
CA ASP A 508 23.13 -15.01 21.39
C ASP A 508 23.42 -16.15 20.39
N ASP A 509 23.89 -15.78 19.20
CA ASP A 509 24.33 -16.67 18.12
C ASP A 509 25.86 -16.78 18.02
N SER A 510 26.61 -16.34 19.04
CA SER A 510 28.08 -16.32 19.01
C SER A 510 28.70 -17.72 18.84
N ALA A 511 28.02 -18.75 19.34
CA ALA A 511 28.42 -20.15 19.22
C ALA A 511 28.07 -20.77 17.85
N TRP A 512 27.32 -20.07 16.99
CA TRP A 512 26.93 -20.58 15.69
C TRP A 512 28.07 -20.50 14.68
N GLN A 513 28.06 -21.44 13.75
CA GLN A 513 29.00 -21.44 12.64
C GLN A 513 28.71 -20.26 11.72
N SER A 514 29.74 -19.72 11.09
CA SER A 514 29.55 -18.77 9.99
C SER A 514 29.13 -19.52 8.73
N GLY A 515 28.18 -18.97 7.96
CA GLY A 515 27.73 -19.56 6.70
C GLY A 515 26.65 -18.74 6.03
N SER A 516 26.70 -18.62 4.70
CA SER A 516 25.82 -17.74 3.94
C SER A 516 24.53 -18.46 3.49
N PRO A 517 23.38 -17.77 3.45
CA PRO A 517 22.16 -18.32 2.85
C PRO A 517 22.34 -18.62 1.34
N GLN A 518 23.31 -17.99 0.68
CA GLN A 518 23.67 -18.27 -0.72
C GLN A 518 24.38 -19.62 -0.89
N ASP A 519 25.07 -20.12 0.14
CA ASP A 519 25.65 -21.46 0.14
C ASP A 519 24.57 -22.52 0.39
N GLY A 520 23.55 -22.16 1.18
CA GLY A 520 22.33 -22.94 1.36
C GLY A 520 22.52 -24.34 1.97
N LEU A 521 21.71 -25.27 1.48
CA LEU A 521 21.71 -26.69 1.79
C LEU A 521 22.01 -27.48 0.52
N THR A 522 22.72 -28.59 0.66
CA THR A 522 22.98 -29.56 -0.43
C THR A 522 22.04 -30.77 -0.40
N GLU A 523 21.08 -30.78 0.53
CA GLU A 523 20.09 -31.83 0.71
C GLU A 523 18.79 -31.26 1.29
N ALA A 524 17.72 -32.06 1.28
CA ALA A 524 16.44 -31.68 1.87
C ALA A 524 16.58 -31.47 3.39
N GLY A 525 16.06 -30.34 3.88
CA GLY A 525 16.15 -29.97 5.29
C GLY A 525 15.84 -28.50 5.51
N ALA A 526 16.15 -27.98 6.69
CA ALA A 526 16.06 -26.54 6.94
C ALA A 526 17.25 -26.00 7.75
N LYS A 527 17.66 -24.78 7.43
CA LYS A 527 18.66 -24.00 8.16
C LYS A 527 18.11 -22.62 8.47
N PHE A 528 18.52 -22.08 9.61
CA PHE A 528 18.22 -20.70 9.99
C PHE A 528 19.50 -19.89 9.91
N TYR A 529 19.42 -18.76 9.21
CA TYR A 529 20.51 -17.82 9.02
C TYR A 529 20.20 -16.54 9.77
N ARG A 530 21.20 -15.95 10.41
CA ARG A 530 21.07 -14.71 11.17
C ARG A 530 22.23 -13.78 10.88
N THR A 531 21.94 -12.48 10.74
CA THR A 531 22.94 -11.41 10.68
C THR A 531 22.35 -10.11 11.24
N ASN A 532 23.15 -9.06 11.33
CA ASN A 532 22.68 -7.71 11.66
C ASN A 532 22.96 -6.75 10.50
N LEU A 533 22.03 -5.82 10.29
CA LEU A 533 22.13 -4.72 9.34
C LEU A 533 22.18 -3.39 10.14
N PRO A 534 23.36 -2.78 10.30
CA PRO A 534 23.45 -1.44 10.86
C PRO A 534 22.96 -0.42 9.83
N LEU A 535 22.03 0.44 10.23
CA LEU A 535 21.53 1.56 9.43
C LEU A 535 21.84 2.88 10.12
N ASP A 536 22.22 3.87 9.32
CA ASP A 536 22.34 5.27 9.74
C ASP A 536 21.92 6.16 8.56
N LEU A 537 20.60 6.20 8.32
CA LEU A 537 20.06 6.97 7.20
C LEU A 537 20.09 8.48 7.51
N PRO A 538 20.23 9.36 6.50
CA PRO A 538 20.15 10.81 6.73
C PRO A 538 18.81 11.23 7.37
N GLU A 539 18.86 12.17 8.32
CA GLU A 539 17.65 12.74 8.92
C GLU A 539 16.82 13.57 7.93
N GLY A 540 15.52 13.72 8.22
CA GLY A 540 14.60 14.55 7.44
C GLY A 540 14.23 13.93 6.09
N ILE A 541 14.38 12.61 5.94
CA ILE A 541 13.99 11.88 4.73
C ILE A 541 12.94 10.81 5.06
N ASP A 542 12.07 10.54 4.10
CA ASP A 542 11.24 9.35 4.05
C ASP A 542 11.86 8.41 3.02
N ALA A 543 12.53 7.36 3.51
CA ALA A 543 13.13 6.31 2.68
C ALA A 543 12.31 5.03 2.81
N SER A 544 11.98 4.41 1.67
CA SER A 544 11.30 3.11 1.63
C SER A 544 12.32 2.04 1.32
N LEU A 545 12.50 1.08 2.24
CA LEU A 545 13.44 -0.04 2.08
C LEU A 545 12.71 -1.36 1.84
N ALA A 546 13.37 -2.28 1.15
CA ALA A 546 12.92 -3.64 0.94
C ALA A 546 14.07 -4.64 1.02
N PHE A 547 13.72 -5.91 1.21
CA PHE A 547 14.63 -7.03 1.02
C PHE A 547 14.26 -7.76 -0.27
N GLU A 548 15.25 -7.96 -1.12
CA GLU A 548 15.15 -8.74 -2.35
C GLU A 548 15.68 -10.15 -2.13
N LEU A 549 14.84 -11.14 -2.38
CA LEU A 549 15.16 -12.55 -2.27
C LEU A 549 15.18 -13.21 -3.64
N ASN A 550 16.24 -13.94 -3.94
CA ASN A 550 16.33 -14.75 -5.16
C ASN A 550 16.85 -16.15 -4.85
N ALA A 551 16.45 -17.14 -5.63
CA ALA A 551 16.97 -18.50 -5.58
C ALA A 551 17.35 -18.96 -7.00
N PRO A 552 18.18 -20.02 -7.13
CA PRO A 552 18.41 -20.66 -8.41
C PRO A 552 17.09 -21.06 -9.11
N GLU A 553 17.09 -21.06 -10.44
CA GLU A 553 15.95 -21.51 -11.24
C GLU A 553 15.53 -22.93 -10.83
N ASP A 554 14.23 -23.21 -10.89
CA ASP A 554 13.60 -24.48 -10.48
C ASP A 554 13.75 -24.89 -9.01
N SER A 555 14.44 -24.10 -8.16
CA SER A 555 14.65 -24.44 -6.76
C SER A 555 13.34 -24.66 -6.00
N LYS A 556 13.20 -25.84 -5.37
CA LYS A 556 12.08 -26.19 -4.49
C LYS A 556 12.36 -25.72 -3.07
N VAL A 557 12.37 -24.41 -2.92
CA VAL A 557 12.69 -23.72 -1.67
C VAL A 557 11.49 -22.96 -1.13
N ARG A 558 11.36 -22.96 0.19
CA ARG A 558 10.51 -22.05 0.95
C ARG A 558 11.40 -21.29 1.92
N ALA A 559 11.31 -19.97 1.93
CA ALA A 559 12.03 -19.16 2.89
C ALA A 559 11.13 -18.19 3.63
N GLN A 560 11.48 -17.90 4.89
CA GLN A 560 10.81 -16.91 5.73
C GLN A 560 11.82 -15.85 6.15
N LEU A 561 11.54 -14.60 5.77
CA LEU A 561 12.34 -13.43 6.14
C LEU A 561 11.81 -12.85 7.45
N TYR A 562 12.70 -12.65 8.41
CA TYR A 562 12.44 -11.97 9.67
C TYR A 562 13.28 -10.69 9.77
N VAL A 563 12.66 -9.59 10.18
CA VAL A 563 13.34 -8.32 10.45
C VAL A 563 12.96 -7.85 11.85
N ASN A 564 13.95 -7.73 12.73
CA ASN A 564 13.76 -7.44 14.16
C ASN A 564 12.66 -8.30 14.80
N GLY A 565 12.66 -9.60 14.46
CA GLY A 565 11.70 -10.58 14.96
C GLY A 565 10.37 -10.66 14.22
N TYR A 566 10.03 -9.71 13.35
CA TYR A 566 8.79 -9.75 12.57
C TYR A 566 8.95 -10.57 11.30
N MET A 567 8.07 -11.55 11.06
CA MET A 567 8.03 -12.29 9.80
C MET A 567 7.42 -11.40 8.71
N PHE A 568 8.25 -10.95 7.76
CA PHE A 568 7.90 -9.96 6.75
C PHE A 568 7.76 -10.53 5.33
N GLY A 569 8.08 -11.80 5.12
CA GLY A 569 7.96 -12.41 3.81
C GLY A 569 8.02 -13.93 3.83
N LYS A 570 7.13 -14.56 3.06
CA LYS A 570 7.27 -15.94 2.60
C LYS A 570 7.71 -15.93 1.14
N PHE A 571 8.89 -16.46 0.87
CA PHE A 571 9.46 -16.56 -0.47
C PHE A 571 9.35 -18.00 -0.97
N ILE A 572 8.58 -18.21 -2.04
CA ILE A 572 8.27 -19.52 -2.63
C ILE A 572 8.36 -19.40 -4.16
N PRO A 573 9.58 -19.33 -4.74
CA PRO A 573 9.78 -18.93 -6.13
C PRO A 573 9.19 -19.91 -7.15
N HIS A 574 8.97 -21.17 -6.77
CA HIS A 574 8.32 -22.17 -7.63
C HIS A 574 6.78 -22.09 -7.61
N VAL A 575 6.19 -21.21 -6.79
CA VAL A 575 4.73 -20.98 -6.72
C VAL A 575 4.34 -19.54 -7.06
N GLY A 576 5.10 -18.55 -6.59
CA GLY A 576 4.79 -17.12 -6.77
C GLY A 576 6.00 -16.29 -7.17
N ASN A 577 5.73 -15.07 -7.64
CA ASN A 577 6.74 -14.17 -8.21
C ASN A 577 7.13 -13.00 -7.28
N GLN A 578 6.73 -13.04 -6.01
CA GLN A 578 7.11 -12.00 -5.06
C GLN A 578 8.57 -12.21 -4.65
N ILE A 579 9.45 -11.32 -5.13
CA ILE A 579 10.88 -11.31 -4.83
C ILE A 579 11.29 -10.12 -3.95
N GLU A 580 10.48 -9.06 -3.91
CA GLU A 580 10.73 -7.83 -3.17
C GLU A 580 9.77 -7.73 -1.97
N PHE A 581 10.33 -7.55 -0.78
CA PHE A 581 9.61 -7.51 0.49
C PHE A 581 9.87 -6.17 1.20
N PRO A 582 9.00 -5.16 1.02
CA PRO A 582 9.12 -3.87 1.68
C PRO A 582 8.99 -4.00 3.20
N VAL A 583 9.90 -3.35 3.93
CA VAL A 583 9.86 -3.29 5.40
C VAL A 583 9.90 -1.83 5.81
N PHE A 584 8.89 -1.41 6.56
CA PHE A 584 8.69 -0.02 6.92
C PHE A 584 9.48 0.38 8.18
N PRO A 585 9.82 1.68 8.30
CA PRO A 585 10.46 2.22 9.50
C PRO A 585 9.60 1.97 10.75
N GLY A 586 10.28 1.86 11.89
CA GLY A 586 9.71 1.41 13.16
C GLY A 586 9.85 -0.10 13.36
N ILE A 587 9.70 -0.90 12.30
CA ILE A 587 10.19 -2.28 12.31
C ILE A 587 11.69 -2.28 12.03
N LEU A 588 12.10 -1.58 10.98
CA LEU A 588 13.48 -1.19 10.81
C LEU A 588 13.79 0.00 11.73
N ASP A 589 14.93 -0.08 12.39
CA ASP A 589 15.60 1.03 13.05
C ASP A 589 16.52 1.70 12.03
N TYR A 590 16.19 2.91 11.59
CA TYR A 590 16.98 3.62 10.57
C TYR A 590 18.27 4.23 11.11
N HIS A 591 18.47 4.21 12.43
CA HIS A 591 19.64 4.78 13.11
C HIS A 591 20.24 3.79 14.12
N GLY A 592 20.17 2.49 13.81
CA GLY A 592 20.63 1.43 14.70
C GLY A 592 20.79 0.07 14.03
N ASP A 593 21.06 -0.94 14.85
CA ASP A 593 21.23 -2.32 14.43
C ASP A 593 19.88 -3.00 14.18
N ASN A 594 19.79 -3.73 13.07
CA ASN A 594 18.61 -4.50 12.70
C ASN A 594 18.94 -5.99 12.61
N THR A 595 18.34 -6.83 13.45
CA THR A 595 18.51 -8.28 13.37
C THR A 595 17.72 -8.84 12.19
N ILE A 596 18.43 -9.47 11.25
CA ILE A 596 17.85 -10.12 10.08
C ILE A 596 17.94 -11.63 10.27
N GLY A 597 16.79 -12.31 10.14
CA GLY A 597 16.69 -13.75 10.16
C GLY A 597 16.17 -14.30 8.84
N LEU A 598 16.67 -15.44 8.40
CA LEU A 598 16.17 -16.14 7.22
C LEU A 598 16.09 -17.64 7.52
N ASN A 599 14.88 -18.18 7.57
CA ASN A 599 14.70 -19.63 7.53
C ASN A 599 14.69 -20.08 6.07
N ILE A 600 15.52 -21.06 5.71
CA ILE A 600 15.50 -21.73 4.41
C ILE A 600 15.10 -23.18 4.61
N TRP A 601 14.01 -23.59 3.96
CA TRP A 601 13.57 -24.97 3.87
C TRP A 601 13.73 -25.46 2.43
N ALA A 602 14.70 -26.35 2.22
CA ALA A 602 14.91 -27.07 0.98
C ALA A 602 13.99 -28.31 0.96
N GLN A 603 13.09 -28.37 -0.02
CA GLN A 603 12.11 -29.46 -0.13
C GLN A 603 12.58 -30.61 -1.05
N ASP A 604 13.75 -30.50 -1.67
CA ASP A 604 14.29 -31.46 -2.63
C ASP A 604 15.66 -32.00 -2.20
N ASP A 605 16.02 -33.19 -2.64
CA ASP A 605 17.24 -33.91 -2.25
C ASP A 605 18.52 -33.25 -2.79
N VAL A 606 18.40 -32.42 -3.84
CA VAL A 606 19.47 -31.56 -4.35
C VAL A 606 19.76 -30.34 -3.48
N GLY A 607 18.90 -30.05 -2.50
CA GLY A 607 19.02 -28.89 -1.61
C GLY A 607 18.49 -27.58 -2.22
N ALA A 608 18.85 -26.46 -1.60
CA ALA A 608 18.45 -25.12 -2.04
C ALA A 608 19.29 -24.02 -1.39
N SER A 609 19.36 -22.85 -2.05
CA SER A 609 19.96 -21.63 -1.51
C SER A 609 19.13 -20.40 -1.84
N VAL A 610 19.32 -19.33 -1.07
CA VAL A 610 18.63 -18.04 -1.24
C VAL A 610 19.63 -16.91 -1.07
N SER A 611 19.67 -15.98 -2.03
CA SER A 611 20.36 -14.70 -1.87
C SER A 611 19.41 -13.66 -1.28
N VAL A 612 19.96 -12.79 -0.43
CA VAL A 612 19.22 -11.68 0.19
C VAL A 612 20.01 -10.40 -0.03
N LYS A 613 19.34 -9.34 -0.46
CA LYS A 613 19.91 -7.99 -0.59
C LYS A 613 18.91 -6.96 -0.10
N THR A 614 19.41 -5.78 0.26
CA THR A 614 18.57 -4.62 0.60
C THR A 614 18.44 -3.70 -0.61
N SER A 615 17.22 -3.22 -0.86
CA SER A 615 16.96 -2.23 -1.91
C SER A 615 16.22 -1.01 -1.38
N VAL A 616 16.52 0.14 -1.98
CA VAL A 616 15.84 1.42 -1.73
C VAL A 616 14.78 1.64 -2.81
N LEU A 617 13.51 1.62 -2.42
CA LEU A 617 12.37 1.77 -3.33
C LEU A 617 11.99 3.22 -3.62
N GLY A 618 12.36 4.14 -2.73
CA GLY A 618 12.05 5.55 -2.86
C GLY A 618 12.68 6.37 -1.74
N VAL A 619 13.03 7.62 -2.04
CA VAL A 619 13.62 8.58 -1.10
C VAL A 619 13.00 9.94 -1.36
N TYR A 620 12.51 10.58 -0.30
CA TYR A 620 11.94 11.93 -0.35
C TYR A 620 12.51 12.74 0.80
N GLN A 621 12.83 14.02 0.56
CA GLN A 621 12.95 14.94 1.69
C GLN A 621 11.57 15.05 2.31
N SER A 622 11.46 14.87 3.63
CA SER A 622 10.19 14.79 4.32
C SER A 622 10.18 15.60 5.61
N SER A 623 9.00 16.11 5.97
CA SER A 623 8.73 16.57 7.33
C SER A 623 8.36 15.43 8.29
N LEU A 624 8.17 14.21 7.77
CA LEU A 624 7.89 13.04 8.58
C LEU A 624 9.21 12.53 9.18
N ASP A 625 9.23 12.33 10.49
CA ASP A 625 10.23 11.49 11.16
C ASP A 625 9.56 10.14 11.47
N PRO A 626 9.84 9.10 10.68
CA PRO A 626 9.21 7.80 10.88
C PRO A 626 9.91 6.95 11.96
N SER A 627 11.06 7.38 12.48
CA SER A 627 11.86 6.64 13.44
C SER A 627 11.49 6.98 14.89
N ALA A 628 10.99 8.19 15.13
CA ALA A 628 10.70 8.73 16.45
C ALA A 628 9.77 7.85 17.31
N GLY A 629 10.27 7.43 18.48
CA GLY A 629 9.49 6.76 19.51
C GLY A 629 9.03 5.34 19.14
N THR A 630 9.77 4.65 18.27
CA THR A 630 9.42 3.33 17.75
C THR A 630 10.13 2.16 18.44
N GLU A 631 11.03 2.42 19.39
CA GLU A 631 11.91 1.42 20.00
C GLU A 631 11.12 0.28 20.67
N TYR A 632 9.98 0.62 21.26
CA TYR A 632 9.10 -0.35 21.92
C TYR A 632 8.50 -1.40 20.96
N LEU A 633 8.53 -1.14 19.65
CA LEU A 633 8.08 -2.09 18.62
C LEU A 633 9.07 -3.24 18.43
N ARG A 634 10.31 -3.15 18.94
CA ARG A 634 11.36 -4.16 18.69
C ARG A 634 11.78 -4.90 19.97
N PRO A 635 10.85 -5.54 20.72
CA PRO A 635 11.23 -6.22 21.96
C PRO A 635 12.21 -7.37 21.67
N GLY A 636 13.22 -7.49 22.55
CA GLY A 636 14.29 -8.46 22.41
C GLY A 636 13.93 -9.87 22.88
N TRP A 637 14.88 -10.78 22.69
CA TRP A 637 14.80 -12.17 23.10
C TRP A 637 14.86 -12.34 24.62
N SER A 638 14.27 -13.44 25.11
CA SER A 638 14.34 -13.86 26.51
C SER A 638 14.67 -15.35 26.61
N SER A 639 15.51 -15.70 27.59
CA SER A 639 15.87 -17.09 27.91
C SER A 639 14.67 -17.99 28.26
N GLU A 640 13.53 -17.40 28.60
CA GLU A 640 12.28 -18.15 28.80
C GLU A 640 11.85 -18.93 27.55
N ARG A 641 12.27 -18.50 26.34
CA ARG A 641 11.99 -19.20 25.08
C ARG A 641 12.59 -20.61 25.05
N LEU A 642 13.67 -20.87 25.79
CA LEU A 642 14.35 -22.17 25.80
C LEU A 642 13.48 -23.32 26.33
N ARG A 643 12.40 -23.02 27.08
CA ARG A 643 11.46 -24.04 27.55
C ARG A 643 10.62 -24.68 26.43
N TYR A 644 10.60 -24.06 25.25
CA TYR A 644 9.83 -24.50 24.09
C TYR A 644 10.65 -25.29 23.06
N TYR A 645 11.80 -25.79 23.48
CA TYR A 645 12.53 -26.81 22.73
C TYR A 645 11.60 -27.98 22.36
#